data_AF-A0AAJ7UCU1-F1
#
_entry.id   AF-A0AAJ7UCU1-F1
#
_cell.length_a   1.000
_cell.length_b   1.000
_cell.length_c   1.000
_cell.angle_alpha   90.00
_cell.angle_beta   90.00
_cell.angle_gamma   90.00
#
_symmetry.space_group_name_H-M   'P 1'
#
loop_
_entity.id
_entity.type
_entity.pdbx_description
1 polymer ?
#
loop_
_entity_poly.entity_id
_entity_poly.type
_entity_poly.pdbx_seq_one_letter_code
_entity_poly.pdbx_strand_id
1 'polypeptide(L)'
;MQVVRVCGFPRRQRGVLLLCMALALLMAVNLLHWCASTKRPEALSNSFPETEPLALRLRGLTETLEELDMKLQSVGGLNSALAFLLQLNATLHSVESGGVVREIRALAGNVSRIRDALEKLSGDLAPPRRRSANNGNDCDVPKDPDFPLCQHKVEYLQRVWAQDPCYAFYGVDGSVCSALDYLGTVEHFCPPLIRAPSATGATTTTTPAGAAAAELRSDVEPLAAAMVAAHSHLPAVTFMASRLRRMRRMWKSAASNATIAAPSTPRAQKKARVSAGLLYIKKKSTVVTPIHLHEPAGTPCESGQASVQASPSLQEALCEFVRFVCRHAPRQILVHLGLLVEGDGGGLFGEQVTRGGPLGELVQWADALGALYTLGHSISLSMSLTDLKRLVAVPPGKGSCPITTPLPFDLVYTDYLGLAQMSRNMGLSFRAYACRYRVVDSFGTEPAYNHAAYAERIGLKSAWGSWGLQPQQYLTMFPHTPDNSFLGFVSAIPEEEEAAETPKDARMALVYGKAESMWQGKEPYLRVIAEQMDLHATVYQPPGAISTLPAFVTNHGLLAQPQLQALLQRAKLFVGLGFPYEGPAPLEAIASGCAVLLPRFSPPHSSNHTAFFQGKPTARLLTSQHPYVETLVGRPHVWTVDASDPAEVARAVRAIAHSSVTPHVPLEFTAEGTLQRVDAYLRHQDFCAPGALRAWPPHSALRAVTTPSRGEDGEDSAEAAVAVSCVDACAARGWVCEPAFFQLLNSPGALNRLGIRCDALEEGESHLYPAFLRSQHRCFLQKEPLLFSCAGAAWGRVCPCRDFLKGQLALCHDCL
;
A
#
# COMPACT_ATOMS: atom_id res chain seq x y z
N MET A 1 45.94 13.39 7.74
CA MET A 1 46.42 14.39 8.73
C MET A 1 46.47 15.82 8.18
N GLN A 2 45.51 16.21 7.32
CA GLN A 2 45.39 17.56 6.74
C GLN A 2 43.99 18.19 6.94
N VAL A 3 43.14 17.61 7.78
CA VAL A 3 41.75 18.06 8.01
C VAL A 3 41.56 18.84 9.32
N VAL A 4 42.62 19.03 10.13
CA VAL A 4 42.49 19.60 11.50
C VAL A 4 42.90 21.08 11.59
N ARG A 5 42.71 21.87 10.52
CA ARG A 5 43.03 23.33 10.55
C ARG A 5 41.85 24.28 10.34
N VAL A 6 40.61 23.81 10.19
CA VAL A 6 39.48 24.72 9.89
C VAL A 6 38.48 24.91 11.05
N CYS A 7 38.56 24.16 12.15
CA CYS A 7 37.64 24.37 13.28
C CYS A 7 38.41 24.52 14.59
N GLY A 8 38.46 25.74 15.13
CA GLY A 8 39.15 26.11 16.36
C GLY A 8 38.58 25.43 17.61
N PHE A 9 38.99 24.19 17.88
CA PHE A 9 38.71 23.50 19.15
C PHE A 9 39.85 23.70 20.18
N PRO A 10 39.53 24.00 21.45
CA PRO A 10 40.52 24.21 22.51
C PRO A 10 41.30 22.94 22.88
N ARG A 11 42.57 23.13 23.27
CA ARG A 11 43.62 22.10 23.43
C ARG A 11 43.28 20.93 24.38
N ARG A 12 42.26 21.02 25.23
CA ARG A 12 41.92 20.01 26.26
C ARG A 12 41.05 18.85 25.76
N GLN A 13 40.39 18.97 24.60
CA GLN A 13 39.54 17.89 24.03
C GLN A 13 40.22 17.06 22.93
N ARG A 14 41.43 17.44 22.49
CA ARG A 14 42.19 16.67 21.50
C ARG A 14 42.67 15.32 22.05
N GLY A 15 42.96 15.26 23.35
CA GLY A 15 43.37 14.02 24.03
C GLY A 15 42.24 12.99 24.14
N VAL A 16 41.01 13.43 24.39
CA VAL A 16 39.83 12.54 24.51
C VAL A 16 39.45 11.96 23.16
N LEU A 17 39.50 12.75 22.09
CA LEU A 17 39.22 12.28 20.73
C LEU A 17 40.28 11.27 20.24
N LEU A 18 41.56 11.51 20.55
CA LEU A 18 42.64 10.57 20.25
C LEU A 18 42.52 9.26 21.05
N LEU A 19 42.10 9.33 22.31
CA LEU A 19 41.86 8.16 23.16
C LEU A 19 40.66 7.33 22.66
N CYS A 20 39.56 7.97 22.26
CA CYS A 20 38.39 7.30 21.70
C CYS A 20 38.69 6.63 20.36
N MET A 21 39.48 7.28 19.49
CA MET A 21 39.91 6.70 18.22
C MET A 21 40.88 5.53 18.43
N ALA A 22 41.78 5.61 19.42
CA ALA A 22 42.68 4.51 19.77
C ALA A 22 41.92 3.31 20.35
N LEU A 23 40.92 3.54 21.21
CA LEU A 23 40.07 2.49 21.77
C LEU A 23 39.18 1.82 20.70
N ALA A 24 38.65 2.59 19.75
CA ALA A 24 37.89 2.04 18.62
C ALA A 24 38.77 1.18 17.70
N LEU A 25 40.03 1.59 17.47
CA LEU A 25 40.99 0.80 16.69
C LEU A 25 41.38 -0.50 17.41
N LEU A 26 41.59 -0.44 18.73
CA LEU A 26 41.88 -1.62 19.56
C LEU A 26 40.72 -2.62 19.59
N MET A 27 39.47 -2.13 19.61
CA MET A 27 38.29 -3.00 19.50
C MET A 27 38.18 -3.65 18.13
N ALA A 28 38.44 -2.91 17.04
CA ALA A 28 38.42 -3.45 15.69
C ALA A 28 39.51 -4.52 15.46
N VAL A 29 40.73 -4.30 16.01
CA VAL A 29 41.82 -5.27 15.94
C VAL A 29 41.51 -6.54 16.74
N ASN A 30 40.89 -6.42 17.93
CA ASN A 30 40.47 -7.59 18.70
C ASN A 30 39.32 -8.37 18.04
N LEU A 31 38.38 -7.69 17.38
CA LEU A 31 37.32 -8.32 16.58
C LEU A 31 37.88 -9.05 15.34
N LEU A 32 38.89 -8.48 14.68
CA LEU A 32 39.58 -9.13 13.57
C LEU A 32 40.43 -10.32 14.03
N HIS A 33 41.04 -10.24 15.23
CA HIS A 33 41.78 -11.36 15.83
C HIS A 33 40.84 -12.50 16.27
N TRP A 34 39.64 -12.17 16.76
CA TRP A 34 38.61 -13.16 17.10
C TRP A 34 38.05 -13.86 15.85
N CYS A 35 37.79 -13.11 14.78
CA CYS A 35 37.30 -13.64 13.50
C CYS A 35 38.35 -14.51 12.77
N ALA A 36 39.65 -14.22 12.97
CA ALA A 36 40.76 -15.02 12.43
C ALA A 36 41.09 -16.28 13.24
N SER A 37 40.62 -16.38 14.49
CA SER A 37 40.88 -17.51 15.41
C SER A 37 39.89 -18.67 15.24
N THR A 38 38.72 -18.43 14.63
CA THR A 38 37.69 -19.46 14.42
C THR A 38 37.65 -19.96 12.97
N LYS A 39 38.69 -20.68 12.55
CA LYS A 39 38.59 -21.68 11.47
C LYS A 39 39.55 -22.84 11.73
N ARG A 40 39.00 -24.04 11.86
CA ARG A 40 39.60 -25.31 11.39
C ARG A 40 38.50 -26.38 11.19
N PRO A 41 38.76 -27.43 10.39
CA PRO A 41 37.91 -27.77 9.24
C PRO A 41 37.43 -29.24 9.24
N GLU A 42 36.68 -29.59 8.19
CA GLU A 42 36.42 -30.96 7.70
C GLU A 42 35.53 -31.90 8.54
N ALA A 43 34.26 -31.98 8.13
CA ALA A 43 33.59 -33.26 7.90
C ALA A 43 32.74 -33.13 6.62
N LEU A 44 33.21 -33.81 5.58
CA LEU A 44 32.60 -33.95 4.26
C LEU A 44 31.55 -35.08 4.27
N SER A 45 30.63 -34.97 3.32
CA SER A 45 29.73 -35.99 2.76
C SER A 45 28.62 -36.55 3.66
N ASN A 46 27.38 -36.09 3.40
CA ASN A 46 26.31 -36.92 2.81
C ASN A 46 24.94 -36.25 3.02
N SER A 47 24.39 -35.67 1.95
CA SER A 47 22.94 -35.68 1.63
C SER A 47 22.61 -34.69 0.50
N PHE A 48 22.66 -35.17 -0.74
CA PHE A 48 21.86 -34.65 -1.86
C PHE A 48 21.10 -35.82 -2.46
N PRO A 49 19.80 -35.64 -2.70
CA PRO A 49 19.24 -35.89 -4.02
C PRO A 49 18.56 -34.57 -4.46
N GLU A 50 19.10 -33.83 -5.42
CA GLU A 50 18.82 -34.00 -6.86
C GLU A 50 17.37 -34.44 -7.16
N THR A 51 16.45 -33.48 -7.23
CA THR A 51 15.47 -33.31 -8.33
C THR A 51 14.78 -31.95 -8.19
N GLU A 52 15.36 -30.89 -8.76
CA GLU A 52 14.62 -29.66 -9.04
C GLU A 52 15.10 -29.03 -10.37
N PRO A 53 14.50 -29.43 -11.50
CA PRO A 53 14.40 -28.49 -12.63
C PRO A 53 13.04 -28.54 -13.37
N LEU A 54 12.03 -29.25 -12.86
CA LEU A 54 10.76 -29.44 -13.59
C LEU A 54 9.68 -28.38 -13.28
N ALA A 55 9.70 -27.81 -12.07
CA ALA A 55 8.72 -26.79 -11.65
C ALA A 55 8.96 -25.42 -12.32
N LEU A 56 10.21 -25.12 -12.73
CA LEU A 56 10.53 -23.95 -13.56
C LEU A 56 10.23 -24.18 -15.06
N ARG A 57 10.04 -25.43 -15.51
CA ARG A 57 9.87 -25.76 -16.93
C ARG A 57 8.41 -25.74 -17.43
N LEU A 58 7.42 -25.72 -16.53
CA LEU A 58 6.00 -25.69 -16.90
C LEU A 58 5.37 -24.29 -16.93
N ARG A 59 6.06 -23.24 -16.43
CA ARG A 59 5.55 -21.85 -16.50
C ARG A 59 5.62 -21.21 -17.90
N GLY A 60 6.41 -21.78 -18.82
CA GLY A 60 6.58 -21.27 -20.19
C GLY A 60 5.52 -21.71 -21.20
N LEU A 61 4.62 -22.65 -20.85
CA LEU A 61 3.57 -23.14 -21.75
C LEU A 61 2.21 -22.46 -21.54
N THR A 62 2.04 -21.72 -20.45
CA THR A 62 0.86 -20.87 -20.19
C THR A 62 0.92 -19.54 -20.95
N GLU A 63 2.12 -19.02 -21.23
CA GLU A 63 2.30 -17.76 -21.96
C GLU A 63 1.92 -17.86 -23.45
N THR A 64 1.92 -19.07 -24.03
CA THR A 64 1.49 -19.31 -25.43
C THR A 64 -0.02 -19.50 -25.59
N LEU A 65 -0.78 -19.71 -24.50
CA LEU A 65 -2.24 -19.82 -24.55
C LEU A 65 -2.94 -18.44 -24.44
N GLU A 66 -2.34 -17.48 -23.73
CA GLU A 66 -2.87 -16.10 -23.63
C GLU A 66 -2.73 -15.32 -24.96
N GLU A 67 -1.75 -15.67 -25.79
CA GLU A 67 -1.56 -15.08 -27.12
C GLU A 67 -2.60 -15.58 -28.16
N LEU A 68 -3.25 -16.72 -27.88
CA LEU A 68 -4.34 -17.27 -28.70
C LEU A 68 -5.72 -16.66 -28.35
N ASP A 69 -5.93 -16.26 -27.09
CA ASP A 69 -7.18 -15.62 -26.64
C ASP A 69 -7.31 -14.17 -27.16
N MET A 70 -6.21 -13.42 -27.20
CA MET A 70 -6.20 -12.06 -27.78
C MET A 70 -6.49 -12.02 -29.28
N LYS A 71 -6.11 -13.07 -30.04
CA LYS A 71 -6.37 -13.14 -31.48
C LYS A 71 -7.81 -13.52 -31.82
N LEU A 72 -8.57 -14.07 -30.87
CA LEU A 72 -9.98 -14.43 -31.09
C LEU A 72 -10.92 -13.21 -30.98
N GLN A 73 -10.48 -12.12 -30.33
CA GLN A 73 -11.30 -10.91 -30.13
C GLN A 73 -11.20 -9.90 -31.29
N SER A 74 -10.29 -10.10 -32.25
CA SER A 74 -10.04 -9.14 -33.34
C SER A 74 -10.71 -9.50 -34.68
N VAL A 75 -11.57 -10.53 -34.76
CA VAL A 75 -12.26 -10.91 -36.00
C VAL A 75 -13.77 -10.75 -35.82
N GLY A 76 -14.28 -9.59 -36.21
CA GLY A 76 -15.72 -9.38 -36.36
C GLY A 76 -16.28 -10.26 -37.48
N GLY A 77 -17.20 -11.18 -37.12
CA GLY A 77 -17.93 -12.01 -38.07
C GLY A 77 -18.72 -13.12 -37.38
N LEU A 78 -19.84 -12.77 -36.73
CA LEU A 78 -20.61 -13.68 -35.86
C LEU A 78 -21.30 -14.89 -36.54
N ASN A 79 -21.21 -15.07 -37.87
CA ASN A 79 -21.92 -16.15 -38.57
C ASN A 79 -21.03 -17.32 -39.04
N SER A 80 -19.70 -17.18 -39.03
CA SER A 80 -18.78 -18.27 -39.40
C SER A 80 -18.29 -19.10 -38.20
N ALA A 81 -18.24 -18.50 -37.00
CA ALA A 81 -17.89 -19.21 -35.76
C ALA A 81 -18.96 -20.22 -35.31
N LEU A 82 -20.24 -19.93 -35.57
CA LEU A 82 -21.34 -20.83 -35.23
C LEU A 82 -21.36 -22.11 -36.09
N ALA A 83 -20.96 -21.99 -37.36
CA ALA A 83 -20.82 -23.15 -38.26
C ALA A 83 -19.65 -24.05 -37.85
N PHE A 84 -18.53 -23.46 -37.41
CA PHE A 84 -17.37 -24.21 -36.93
C PHE A 84 -17.61 -24.88 -35.57
N LEU A 85 -18.34 -24.23 -34.65
CA LEU A 85 -18.71 -24.80 -33.36
C LEU A 85 -19.74 -25.94 -33.46
N LEU A 86 -20.69 -25.85 -34.41
CA LEU A 86 -21.62 -26.96 -34.70
C LEU A 86 -20.91 -28.16 -35.33
N GLN A 87 -19.86 -27.91 -36.12
CA GLN A 87 -19.04 -28.98 -36.70
C GLN A 87 -18.13 -29.62 -35.66
N LEU A 88 -17.51 -28.85 -34.76
CA LEU A 88 -16.72 -29.34 -33.63
C LEU A 88 -17.55 -30.13 -32.61
N ASN A 89 -18.78 -29.71 -32.32
CA ASN A 89 -19.67 -30.44 -31.42
C ASN A 89 -20.09 -31.81 -32.00
N ALA A 90 -20.23 -31.91 -33.34
CA ALA A 90 -20.48 -33.17 -34.03
C ALA A 90 -19.26 -34.09 -34.05
N THR A 91 -18.04 -33.54 -34.14
CA THR A 91 -16.80 -34.33 -34.05
C THR A 91 -16.51 -34.79 -32.61
N LEU A 92 -16.84 -33.97 -31.61
CA LEU A 92 -16.56 -34.25 -30.19
C LEU A 92 -17.45 -35.35 -29.61
N HIS A 93 -18.68 -35.51 -30.11
CA HIS A 93 -19.54 -36.66 -29.74
C HIS A 93 -19.09 -38.00 -30.36
N SER A 94 -18.17 -38.00 -31.33
CA SER A 94 -17.63 -39.23 -31.93
C SER A 94 -16.36 -39.76 -31.24
N VAL A 95 -15.82 -39.03 -30.25
CA VAL A 95 -14.59 -39.37 -29.52
C VAL A 95 -14.89 -39.69 -28.05
N GLU A 96 -15.90 -40.53 -27.83
CA GLU A 96 -16.00 -41.33 -26.60
C GLU A 96 -15.81 -42.81 -26.97
N SER A 97 -14.57 -43.29 -26.91
CA SER A 97 -14.19 -44.64 -26.42
C SER A 97 -12.75 -45.01 -26.78
N GLY A 98 -11.93 -45.28 -25.74
CA GLY A 98 -10.88 -46.31 -25.75
C GLY A 98 -9.52 -46.05 -26.44
N GLY A 99 -9.32 -45.00 -27.25
CA GLY A 99 -8.09 -44.84 -28.06
C GLY A 99 -6.83 -44.33 -27.32
N VAL A 100 -7.00 -43.45 -26.33
CA VAL A 100 -5.89 -42.64 -25.79
C VAL A 100 -4.90 -43.42 -24.91
N VAL A 101 -5.32 -44.55 -24.33
CA VAL A 101 -4.47 -45.34 -23.40
C VAL A 101 -3.40 -46.16 -24.14
N ARG A 102 -3.58 -46.48 -25.44
CA ARG A 102 -2.58 -47.21 -26.23
C ARG A 102 -1.43 -46.32 -26.73
N GLU A 103 -1.70 -45.05 -27.02
CA GLU A 103 -0.69 -44.12 -27.52
C GLU A 103 0.19 -43.54 -26.41
N ILE A 104 -0.37 -43.33 -25.21
CA ILE A 104 0.41 -42.91 -24.03
C ILE A 104 1.43 -44.00 -23.64
N ARG A 105 1.10 -45.28 -23.82
CA ARG A 105 2.03 -46.39 -23.55
C ARG A 105 3.13 -46.52 -24.62
N ALA A 106 2.86 -46.09 -25.85
CA ALA A 106 3.86 -46.02 -26.92
C ALA A 106 4.84 -44.84 -26.74
N LEU A 107 4.37 -43.71 -26.19
CA LEU A 107 5.23 -42.57 -25.83
C LEU A 107 6.18 -42.91 -24.68
N ALA A 108 5.70 -43.62 -23.65
CA ALA A 108 6.53 -44.04 -22.50
C ALA A 108 7.70 -44.96 -22.91
N GLY A 109 7.49 -45.84 -23.91
CA GLY A 109 8.54 -46.72 -24.44
C GLY A 109 9.60 -46.02 -25.31
N ASN A 110 9.29 -44.83 -25.83
CA ASN A 110 10.24 -44.02 -26.59
C ASN A 110 11.09 -43.12 -25.68
N VAL A 111 10.54 -42.67 -24.55
CA VAL A 111 11.28 -41.88 -23.54
C VAL A 111 12.39 -42.70 -22.88
N SER A 112 12.18 -44.00 -22.65
CA SER A 112 13.23 -44.89 -22.12
C SER A 112 14.39 -45.10 -23.11
N ARG A 113 14.11 -45.15 -24.42
CA ARG A 113 15.15 -45.29 -25.46
C ARG A 113 15.97 -44.02 -25.65
N ILE A 114 15.37 -42.85 -25.43
CA ILE A 114 16.06 -41.55 -25.48
C ILE A 114 16.98 -41.39 -24.27
N ARG A 115 16.60 -41.90 -23.10
CA ARG A 115 17.47 -41.95 -21.91
C ARG A 115 18.71 -42.82 -22.14
N ASP A 116 18.53 -44.02 -22.70
CA ASP A 116 19.64 -44.93 -23.00
C ASP A 116 20.55 -44.42 -24.15
N ALA A 117 20.02 -43.56 -25.02
CA ALA A 117 20.79 -42.85 -26.06
C ALA A 117 21.57 -41.64 -25.50
N LEU A 118 21.08 -40.99 -24.45
CA LEU A 118 21.77 -39.88 -23.77
C LEU A 118 22.94 -40.35 -22.91
N GLU A 119 22.85 -41.53 -22.28
CA GLU A 119 23.99 -42.10 -21.52
C GLU A 119 25.15 -42.53 -22.43
N LYS A 120 24.87 -42.91 -23.68
CA LYS A 120 25.90 -43.24 -24.68
C LYS A 120 26.61 -42.03 -25.29
N LEU A 121 26.12 -40.80 -25.06
CA LEU A 121 26.71 -39.56 -25.56
C LEU A 121 27.57 -38.81 -24.51
N SER A 122 27.70 -39.34 -23.30
CA SER A 122 28.60 -38.80 -22.26
C SER A 122 29.93 -39.57 -22.27
N GLY A 123 30.75 -39.28 -23.27
CA GLY A 123 32.09 -39.82 -23.43
C GLY A 123 32.89 -38.90 -24.33
N ASP A 124 33.41 -37.82 -23.75
CA ASP A 124 34.74 -37.25 -24.01
C ASP A 124 34.84 -35.82 -23.44
N LEU A 125 35.62 -35.69 -22.37
CA LEU A 125 36.03 -34.41 -21.79
C LEU A 125 37.10 -33.77 -22.70
N ALA A 126 36.82 -32.61 -23.27
CA ALA A 126 37.83 -31.71 -23.82
C ALA A 126 37.66 -30.29 -23.27
N PRO A 127 38.75 -29.57 -22.94
CA PRO A 127 38.70 -28.25 -22.30
C PRO A 127 38.28 -27.14 -23.29
N PRO A 128 37.90 -25.93 -22.81
CA PRO A 128 37.16 -24.96 -23.61
C PRO A 128 38.06 -24.34 -24.69
N ARG A 129 37.68 -24.55 -25.96
CA ARG A 129 38.27 -23.81 -27.09
C ARG A 129 37.61 -22.44 -27.18
N ARG A 130 38.44 -21.40 -26.97
CA ARG A 130 38.19 -20.00 -27.36
C ARG A 130 37.68 -19.94 -28.80
N ARG A 131 36.57 -19.25 -29.08
CA ARG A 131 36.15 -18.91 -30.44
C ARG A 131 36.07 -17.40 -30.62
N SER A 132 36.91 -16.92 -31.53
CA SER A 132 36.91 -15.56 -32.07
C SER A 132 35.76 -15.41 -33.06
N ALA A 133 35.08 -14.26 -33.04
CA ALA A 133 34.17 -13.88 -34.10
C ALA A 133 34.94 -13.72 -35.42
N ASN A 134 34.47 -14.38 -36.48
CA ASN A 134 34.85 -14.05 -37.86
C ASN A 134 33.73 -13.21 -38.47
N ASN A 135 34.11 -12.24 -39.30
CA ASN A 135 33.22 -11.29 -39.95
C ASN A 135 32.08 -11.94 -40.75
N GLY A 136 30.85 -11.46 -40.51
CA GLY A 136 29.78 -11.40 -41.50
C GLY A 136 28.78 -12.57 -41.52
N ASN A 137 27.62 -12.36 -40.88
CA ASN A 137 26.32 -13.01 -41.11
C ASN A 137 26.04 -14.45 -40.62
N ASP A 138 26.97 -15.17 -39.98
CA ASP A 138 26.69 -16.53 -39.49
C ASP A 138 26.81 -16.62 -37.96
N CYS A 139 25.75 -16.20 -37.25
CA CYS A 139 25.63 -16.45 -35.81
C CYS A 139 24.75 -17.68 -35.60
N ASP A 140 25.32 -18.75 -35.07
CA ASP A 140 24.55 -19.91 -34.60
C ASP A 140 23.90 -19.58 -33.26
N VAL A 141 22.65 -20.02 -33.08
CA VAL A 141 21.94 -19.84 -31.81
C VAL A 141 22.50 -20.80 -30.75
N PRO A 142 22.99 -20.29 -29.61
CA PRO A 142 23.57 -21.14 -28.56
C PRO A 142 22.52 -22.09 -27.96
N LYS A 143 22.92 -23.36 -27.77
CA LYS A 143 22.15 -24.35 -27.01
C LYS A 143 22.69 -24.40 -25.58
N ASP A 144 22.39 -23.36 -24.82
CA ASP A 144 22.83 -23.22 -23.43
C ASP A 144 21.70 -23.64 -22.47
N PRO A 145 21.91 -24.64 -21.59
CA PRO A 145 20.93 -25.04 -20.58
C PRO A 145 20.50 -23.92 -19.63
N ASP A 146 21.37 -22.93 -19.39
CA ASP A 146 21.08 -21.77 -18.53
C ASP A 146 20.18 -20.74 -19.24
N PHE A 147 20.08 -20.82 -20.58
CA PHE A 147 19.25 -19.95 -21.41
C PHE A 147 18.28 -20.77 -22.30
N PRO A 148 17.36 -21.55 -21.69
CA PRO A 148 16.54 -22.53 -22.41
C PRO A 148 15.56 -21.89 -23.42
N LEU A 149 15.28 -20.60 -23.29
CA LEU A 149 14.37 -19.85 -24.16
C LEU A 149 15.07 -19.15 -25.33
N CYS A 150 16.41 -19.17 -25.39
CA CYS A 150 17.19 -18.41 -26.38
C CYS A 150 16.76 -18.74 -27.82
N GLN A 151 16.71 -20.04 -28.17
CA GLN A 151 16.29 -20.51 -29.50
C GLN A 151 14.92 -19.97 -29.90
N HIS A 152 13.92 -20.16 -29.04
CA HIS A 152 12.55 -19.76 -29.32
C HIS A 152 12.41 -18.24 -29.46
N LYS A 153 13.09 -17.47 -28.60
CA LYS A 153 13.07 -16.01 -28.64
C LYS A 153 13.74 -15.44 -29.89
N VAL A 154 14.84 -16.05 -30.36
CA VAL A 154 15.47 -15.67 -31.63
C VAL A 154 14.50 -15.89 -32.79
N GLU A 155 13.90 -17.08 -32.88
CA GLU A 155 12.93 -17.41 -33.93
C GLU A 155 11.70 -16.50 -33.90
N TYR A 156 11.24 -16.12 -32.71
CA TYR A 156 10.17 -15.17 -32.51
C TYR A 156 10.56 -13.78 -33.06
N LEU A 157 11.70 -13.23 -32.64
CA LEU A 157 12.15 -11.91 -33.09
C LEU A 157 12.33 -11.84 -34.59
N GLN A 158 12.89 -12.87 -35.24
CA GLN A 158 13.03 -12.90 -36.70
C GLN A 158 11.69 -12.72 -37.44
N ARG A 159 10.57 -13.13 -36.85
CA ARG A 159 9.23 -13.02 -37.44
C ARG A 159 8.52 -11.71 -37.11
N VAL A 160 8.78 -11.15 -35.92
CA VAL A 160 7.95 -10.04 -35.39
C VAL A 160 8.71 -8.74 -35.14
N TRP A 161 10.04 -8.70 -35.28
CA TRP A 161 10.84 -7.51 -34.94
C TRP A 161 10.37 -6.23 -35.64
N ALA A 162 9.85 -6.34 -36.88
CA ALA A 162 9.36 -5.19 -37.64
C ALA A 162 7.97 -4.69 -37.20
N GLN A 163 7.26 -5.42 -36.31
CA GLN A 163 5.91 -5.07 -35.87
C GLN A 163 5.89 -4.00 -34.76
N ASP A 164 7.00 -3.85 -34.05
CA ASP A 164 7.23 -2.84 -33.02
C ASP A 164 8.58 -2.13 -33.30
N PRO A 165 8.60 -0.81 -33.56
CA PRO A 165 9.84 -0.10 -33.89
C PRO A 165 10.87 -0.11 -32.75
N CYS A 166 10.51 -0.54 -31.54
CA CYS A 166 11.43 -0.63 -30.42
C CYS A 166 12.58 -1.61 -30.68
N TYR A 167 12.33 -2.71 -31.42
CA TYR A 167 13.38 -3.68 -31.74
C TYR A 167 14.43 -3.07 -32.67
N ALA A 168 13.99 -2.33 -33.70
CA ALA A 168 14.88 -1.60 -34.60
C ALA A 168 15.66 -0.49 -33.88
N PHE A 169 15.04 0.17 -32.90
CA PHE A 169 15.72 1.14 -32.03
C PHE A 169 16.90 0.52 -31.26
N TYR A 170 16.76 -0.73 -30.81
CA TYR A 170 17.85 -1.49 -30.19
C TYR A 170 18.80 -2.17 -31.19
N GLY A 171 18.65 -1.91 -32.49
CA GLY A 171 19.54 -2.44 -33.53
C GLY A 171 19.17 -3.81 -34.08
N VAL A 172 17.97 -4.33 -33.80
CA VAL A 172 17.46 -5.56 -34.44
C VAL A 172 17.10 -5.26 -35.89
N ASP A 173 17.71 -6.02 -36.80
CA ASP A 173 17.58 -5.86 -38.27
C ASP A 173 16.97 -7.09 -38.96
N GLY A 174 16.53 -8.08 -38.17
CA GLY A 174 15.99 -9.36 -38.64
C GLY A 174 17.01 -10.48 -38.84
N SER A 175 18.32 -10.19 -38.72
CA SER A 175 19.35 -11.21 -38.70
C SER A 175 19.40 -11.98 -37.36
N VAL A 176 19.89 -13.22 -37.39
CA VAL A 176 20.11 -14.02 -36.17
C VAL A 176 21.09 -13.31 -35.23
N CYS A 177 22.13 -12.69 -35.79
CA CYS A 177 23.16 -11.99 -35.01
C CYS A 177 22.57 -10.81 -34.23
N SER A 178 21.74 -9.96 -34.85
CA SER A 178 21.15 -8.83 -34.16
C SER A 178 20.11 -9.26 -33.12
N ALA A 179 19.36 -10.34 -33.39
CA ALA A 179 18.46 -10.95 -32.42
C ALA A 179 19.22 -11.50 -31.20
N LEU A 180 20.34 -12.21 -31.40
CA LEU A 180 21.19 -12.72 -30.32
C LEU A 180 21.84 -11.59 -29.51
N ASP A 181 22.31 -10.53 -30.16
CA ASP A 181 22.88 -9.36 -29.49
C ASP A 181 21.84 -8.70 -28.59
N TYR A 182 20.64 -8.46 -29.10
CA TYR A 182 19.51 -7.90 -28.34
C TYR A 182 19.09 -8.82 -27.19
N LEU A 183 18.84 -10.11 -27.45
CA LEU A 183 18.42 -11.05 -26.42
C LEU A 183 19.52 -11.33 -25.40
N GLY A 184 20.79 -11.13 -25.74
CA GLY A 184 21.92 -11.31 -24.83
C GLY A 184 22.24 -10.10 -23.97
N THR A 185 22.04 -8.89 -24.49
CA THR A 185 22.44 -7.64 -23.82
C THR A 185 21.28 -6.82 -23.27
N VAL A 186 20.09 -6.97 -23.84
CA VAL A 186 18.89 -6.18 -23.48
C VAL A 186 17.89 -7.03 -22.69
N GLU A 187 17.41 -8.15 -23.24
CA GLU A 187 16.40 -8.98 -22.55
C GLU A 187 16.96 -10.17 -21.74
N HIS A 188 18.24 -10.50 -21.92
CA HIS A 188 18.95 -11.56 -21.19
C HIS A 188 18.34 -12.97 -21.35
N PHE A 189 17.66 -13.23 -22.47
CA PHE A 189 17.18 -14.57 -22.84
C PHE A 189 18.24 -15.42 -23.54
N CYS A 190 19.39 -14.85 -23.90
CA CYS A 190 20.53 -15.55 -24.50
C CYS A 190 21.84 -15.19 -23.77
N PRO A 191 22.90 -16.00 -23.90
CA PRO A 191 24.24 -15.61 -23.47
C PRO A 191 24.71 -14.34 -24.22
N PRO A 192 25.37 -13.37 -23.55
CA PRO A 192 25.91 -12.19 -24.23
C PRO A 192 26.95 -12.56 -25.30
N LEU A 193 26.89 -11.92 -26.46
CA LEU A 193 27.90 -12.10 -27.51
C LEU A 193 29.22 -11.42 -27.09
N ILE A 194 30.30 -12.19 -26.93
CA ILE A 194 31.62 -11.64 -26.62
C ILE A 194 32.18 -10.92 -27.85
N ARG A 195 32.12 -9.58 -27.86
CA ARG A 195 32.85 -8.74 -28.83
C ARG A 195 34.18 -8.27 -28.23
N ALA A 196 35.25 -8.24 -29.03
CA ALA A 196 36.53 -7.68 -28.63
C ALA A 196 36.37 -6.18 -28.25
N PRO A 197 37.06 -5.68 -27.21
CA PRO A 197 36.79 -4.35 -26.68
C PRO A 197 37.18 -3.25 -27.67
N SER A 198 36.20 -2.46 -28.11
CA SER A 198 36.44 -1.17 -28.75
C SER A 198 36.65 -0.13 -27.65
N ALA A 199 37.83 0.49 -27.64
CA ALA A 199 38.14 1.61 -26.79
C ALA A 199 37.34 2.85 -27.25
N THR A 200 36.41 3.32 -26.42
CA THR A 200 36.06 4.75 -26.21
C THR A 200 34.84 4.86 -25.29
N GLY A 201 34.93 5.75 -24.30
CA GLY A 201 33.82 6.10 -23.41
C GLY A 201 34.21 6.11 -21.94
N ALA A 202 35.10 7.03 -21.55
CA ALA A 202 35.34 7.34 -20.15
C ALA A 202 34.05 7.91 -19.54
N THR A 203 33.36 7.11 -18.72
CA THR A 203 32.25 7.61 -17.89
C THR A 203 32.85 8.23 -16.65
N THR A 204 32.96 9.56 -16.64
CA THR A 204 33.17 10.33 -15.41
C THR A 204 32.04 10.03 -14.44
N THR A 205 32.32 9.21 -13.43
CA THR A 205 31.45 9.02 -12.27
C THR A 205 31.60 10.27 -11.41
N THR A 206 30.76 11.27 -11.68
CA THR A 206 30.58 12.39 -10.76
C THR A 206 29.89 11.83 -9.53
N THR A 207 30.67 11.57 -8.48
CA THR A 207 30.16 11.34 -7.13
C THR A 207 29.17 12.47 -6.80
N PRO A 208 27.90 12.20 -6.45
CA PRO A 208 27.04 13.26 -5.95
C PRO A 208 27.69 13.82 -4.68
N ALA A 209 27.97 15.13 -4.71
CA ALA A 209 28.30 15.89 -3.52
C ALA A 209 27.23 15.59 -2.46
N GLY A 210 27.67 15.36 -1.21
CA GLY A 210 26.86 14.84 -0.12
C GLY A 210 25.42 15.36 -0.15
N ALA A 211 24.48 14.46 -0.43
CA ALA A 211 23.07 14.80 -0.48
C ALA A 211 22.67 15.31 0.91
N ALA A 212 22.27 16.58 0.97
CA ALA A 212 21.68 17.14 2.16
C ALA A 212 20.47 16.29 2.57
N ALA A 213 20.32 16.10 3.87
CA ALA A 213 19.15 15.47 4.47
C ALA A 213 17.84 16.06 3.90
N ALA A 214 16.81 15.22 3.73
CA ALA A 214 15.49 15.71 3.33
C ALA A 214 14.98 16.75 4.34
N GLU A 215 14.74 17.98 3.88
CA GLU A 215 14.24 19.05 4.73
C GLU A 215 12.71 19.15 4.62
N LEU A 216 12.05 19.24 5.77
CA LEU A 216 10.61 19.46 5.83
C LEU A 216 10.24 20.76 5.12
N ARG A 217 9.29 20.68 4.19
CA ARG A 217 8.75 21.84 3.50
C ARG A 217 7.50 22.32 4.23
N SER A 218 7.56 23.54 4.76
CA SER A 218 6.48 24.13 5.54
C SER A 218 5.35 24.75 4.69
N ASP A 219 5.42 24.65 3.37
CA ASP A 219 4.48 25.32 2.47
C ASP A 219 4.24 24.51 1.20
N VAL A 220 3.00 24.12 0.94
CA VAL A 220 2.57 23.34 -0.23
C VAL A 220 2.23 24.21 -1.45
N GLU A 221 2.24 25.54 -1.35
CA GLU A 221 1.92 26.42 -2.49
C GLU A 221 2.83 26.17 -3.71
N PRO A 222 4.16 26.00 -3.59
CA PRO A 222 4.99 25.77 -4.78
C PRO A 222 4.61 24.49 -5.53
N LEU A 223 4.19 23.44 -4.81
CA LEU A 223 3.66 22.22 -5.41
C LEU A 223 2.35 22.51 -6.16
N ALA A 224 1.40 23.16 -5.51
CA ALA A 224 0.10 23.48 -6.10
C ALA A 224 0.26 24.39 -7.35
N ALA A 225 1.18 25.35 -7.31
CA ALA A 225 1.51 26.20 -8.44
C ALA A 225 2.13 25.40 -9.61
N ALA A 226 3.08 24.51 -9.33
CA ALA A 226 3.69 23.65 -10.35
C ALA A 226 2.68 22.72 -11.03
N MET A 227 1.75 22.14 -10.25
CA MET A 227 0.67 21.31 -10.78
C MET A 227 -0.21 22.08 -11.77
N VAL A 228 -0.66 23.28 -11.39
CA VAL A 228 -1.49 24.13 -12.26
C VAL A 228 -0.70 24.61 -13.47
N ALA A 229 0.56 25.01 -13.32
CA ALA A 229 1.39 25.47 -14.43
C ALA A 229 1.58 24.40 -15.51
N ALA A 230 1.69 23.12 -15.12
CA ALA A 230 1.86 22.01 -16.05
C ALA A 230 0.54 21.51 -16.65
N HIS A 231 -0.56 21.52 -15.88
CA HIS A 231 -1.79 20.81 -16.25
C HIS A 231 -3.09 21.58 -15.92
N SER A 232 -3.11 22.92 -16.05
CA SER A 232 -4.30 23.75 -15.76
C SER A 232 -5.55 23.39 -16.57
N HIS A 233 -5.39 22.74 -17.73
CA HIS A 233 -6.48 22.29 -18.59
C HIS A 233 -7.30 21.15 -17.96
N LEU A 234 -6.73 20.40 -17.00
CA LEU A 234 -7.42 19.31 -16.29
C LEU A 234 -8.18 19.85 -15.08
N PRO A 235 -9.53 19.76 -15.02
CA PRO A 235 -10.31 20.24 -13.88
C PRO A 235 -9.93 19.54 -12.56
N ALA A 236 -9.58 18.25 -12.62
CA ALA A 236 -9.10 17.49 -11.48
C ALA A 236 -7.80 18.05 -10.88
N VAL A 237 -6.87 18.54 -11.71
CA VAL A 237 -5.63 19.16 -11.22
C VAL A 237 -5.94 20.49 -10.53
N THR A 238 -6.84 21.28 -11.11
CA THR A 238 -7.31 22.52 -10.48
C THR A 238 -7.98 22.24 -9.13
N PHE A 239 -8.79 21.17 -9.04
CA PHE A 239 -9.39 20.72 -7.80
C PHE A 239 -8.34 20.34 -6.73
N MET A 240 -7.39 19.48 -7.08
CA MET A 240 -6.32 19.05 -6.17
C MET A 240 -5.45 20.22 -5.70
N ALA A 241 -5.03 21.08 -6.62
CA ALA A 241 -4.25 22.27 -6.28
C ALA A 241 -5.04 23.23 -5.38
N SER A 242 -6.31 23.47 -5.69
CA SER A 242 -7.20 24.30 -4.86
C SER A 242 -7.37 23.72 -3.44
N ARG A 243 -7.46 22.39 -3.32
CA ARG A 243 -7.47 21.68 -2.04
C ARG A 243 -6.18 21.90 -1.24
N LEU A 244 -5.01 21.68 -1.85
CA LEU A 244 -3.72 21.91 -1.22
C LEU A 244 -3.58 23.35 -0.69
N ARG A 245 -4.03 24.34 -1.49
CA ARG A 245 -4.04 25.75 -1.08
C ARG A 245 -4.90 26.01 0.15
N ARG A 246 -6.11 25.48 0.19
CA ARG A 246 -7.01 25.62 1.37
C ARG A 246 -6.40 24.97 2.61
N MET A 247 -5.75 23.82 2.45
CA MET A 247 -5.17 23.06 3.56
C MET A 247 -3.75 23.50 3.91
N ARG A 248 -3.22 24.56 3.27
CA ARG A 248 -1.85 25.06 3.44
C ARG A 248 -1.49 25.31 4.90
N ARG A 249 -2.41 25.89 5.69
CA ARG A 249 -2.19 26.13 7.12
C ARG A 249 -2.05 24.83 7.92
N MET A 250 -2.87 23.82 7.61
CA MET A 250 -2.80 22.51 8.26
C MET A 250 -1.48 21.81 7.98
N TRP A 251 -1.04 21.78 6.71
CA TRP A 251 0.25 21.22 6.32
C TRP A 251 1.43 21.96 6.94
N LYS A 252 1.38 23.29 6.97
CA LYS A 252 2.40 24.13 7.63
C LYS A 252 2.48 23.84 9.13
N SER A 253 1.33 23.76 9.80
CA SER A 253 1.25 23.46 11.24
C SER A 253 1.81 22.07 11.53
N ALA A 254 1.40 21.05 10.77
CA ALA A 254 1.89 19.69 10.92
C ALA A 254 3.42 19.58 10.69
N ALA A 255 3.95 20.24 9.66
CA ALA A 255 5.39 20.31 9.43
C ALA A 255 6.13 21.03 10.58
N SER A 256 5.53 22.08 11.13
CA SER A 256 6.11 22.84 12.25
C SER A 256 6.07 22.03 13.55
N ASN A 257 4.98 21.31 13.84
CA ASN A 257 4.88 20.42 15.00
C ASN A 257 5.88 19.28 14.90
N ALA A 258 6.02 18.68 13.71
CA ALA A 258 7.10 17.73 13.45
C ALA A 258 8.48 18.37 13.72
N THR A 259 8.69 19.63 13.33
CA THR A 259 9.95 20.35 13.59
C THR A 259 10.14 20.75 15.06
N ILE A 260 9.09 21.08 15.81
CA ILE A 260 9.11 21.54 17.22
C ILE A 260 9.23 20.35 18.18
N ALA A 261 8.71 19.18 17.81
CA ALA A 261 9.01 17.92 18.48
C ALA A 261 10.51 17.54 18.36
N ALA A 262 11.28 18.20 17.48
CA ALA A 262 12.74 18.22 17.57
C ALA A 262 13.14 19.21 18.67
N PRO A 263 13.92 18.81 19.69
CA PRO A 263 14.27 19.68 20.78
C PRO A 263 15.16 20.82 20.27
N SER A 264 14.55 22.00 20.17
CA SER A 264 15.27 23.23 20.43
C SER A 264 15.77 23.18 21.88
N THR A 265 17.01 23.62 22.08
CA THR A 265 17.65 23.76 23.40
C THR A 265 16.67 24.28 24.46
N PRO A 266 16.75 23.80 25.72
CA PRO A 266 15.77 24.14 26.74
C PRO A 266 15.77 25.64 26.97
N ARG A 267 14.76 26.33 26.41
CA ARG A 267 14.48 27.71 26.71
C ARG A 267 13.93 27.71 28.13
N ALA A 268 14.69 28.30 29.05
CA ALA A 268 14.32 28.45 30.45
C ALA A 268 12.83 28.82 30.56
N GLN A 269 12.06 27.97 31.23
CA GLN A 269 10.66 28.22 31.54
C GLN A 269 10.54 29.58 32.22
N LYS A 270 9.95 30.56 31.52
CA LYS A 270 9.33 31.69 32.20
C LYS A 270 8.16 31.11 32.98
N LYS A 271 8.30 31.03 34.30
CA LYS A 271 7.21 30.74 35.24
C LYS A 271 6.03 31.68 34.94
N ALA A 272 4.99 31.16 34.31
CA ALA A 272 3.69 31.81 34.30
C ALA A 272 3.15 31.75 35.74
N ARG A 273 2.96 32.93 36.34
CA ARG A 273 2.28 33.09 37.62
C ARG A 273 0.83 32.63 37.43
N VAL A 274 0.45 31.60 38.19
CA VAL A 274 -0.94 31.23 38.41
C VAL A 274 -1.60 32.35 39.22
N SER A 275 -2.48 33.12 38.60
CA SER A 275 -3.43 33.99 39.30
C SER A 275 -4.66 33.15 39.68
N ALA A 276 -4.63 32.60 40.90
CA ALA A 276 -5.81 32.06 41.55
C ALA A 276 -6.75 33.23 41.92
N GLY A 277 -7.99 33.18 41.43
CA GLY A 277 -9.05 34.09 41.85
C GLY A 277 -9.40 33.84 43.32
N LEU A 278 -9.36 34.89 44.12
CA LEU A 278 -9.91 34.87 45.47
C LEU A 278 -11.35 35.37 45.46
N LEU A 279 -12.23 34.53 46.00
CA LEU A 279 -13.52 34.89 46.56
C LEU A 279 -13.42 36.13 47.48
N TYR A 280 -14.40 37.00 47.35
CA TYR A 280 -14.65 38.13 48.24
C TYR A 280 -15.22 37.62 49.58
N ILE A 281 -14.45 37.63 50.67
CA ILE A 281 -14.98 37.68 52.04
C ILE A 281 -14.12 38.64 52.88
N LYS A 282 -14.77 39.66 53.44
CA LYS A 282 -14.23 40.64 54.41
C LYS A 282 -13.73 39.95 55.70
N LYS A 283 -12.52 40.30 56.17
CA LYS A 283 -12.26 40.94 57.49
C LYS A 283 -10.77 40.99 57.87
N LYS A 284 -10.33 42.22 58.19
CA LYS A 284 -9.49 42.68 59.32
C LYS A 284 -8.16 41.98 59.68
N SER A 285 -7.10 42.79 59.56
CA SER A 285 -6.19 43.20 60.65
C SER A 285 -4.92 42.39 60.98
N THR A 286 -3.79 43.09 60.75
CA THR A 286 -2.61 43.28 61.62
C THR A 286 -1.43 42.28 61.71
N VAL A 287 -0.24 42.90 61.54
CA VAL A 287 1.04 42.76 62.28
C VAL A 287 2.24 42.19 61.52
N VAL A 288 3.32 42.96 61.70
CA VAL A 288 4.67 43.02 61.13
C VAL A 288 5.63 42.21 62.01
N THR A 289 6.62 41.49 61.45
CA THR A 289 8.08 41.69 61.66
C THR A 289 8.93 40.44 61.31
N PRO A 290 10.20 40.64 60.89
CA PRO A 290 11.08 39.66 60.22
C PRO A 290 12.16 39.10 61.18
N ILE A 291 13.07 38.21 60.73
CA ILE A 291 14.52 38.26 61.06
C ILE A 291 15.39 37.08 60.50
N HIS A 292 16.53 37.52 59.94
CA HIS A 292 17.91 37.01 59.77
C HIS A 292 18.34 35.71 59.02
N LEU A 293 19.26 36.01 58.09
CA LEU A 293 20.33 35.21 57.48
C LEU A 293 21.45 34.85 58.48
N HIS A 294 22.08 33.69 58.28
CA HIS A 294 23.49 33.47 58.57
C HIS A 294 24.09 32.36 57.68
N GLU A 295 25.12 32.70 56.92
CA GLU A 295 26.25 31.84 56.51
C GLU A 295 27.40 32.08 57.54
N PRO A 296 28.47 31.24 57.68
CA PRO A 296 29.27 30.69 56.57
C PRO A 296 30.05 29.35 56.78
N ALA A 297 30.71 28.95 55.68
CA ALA A 297 32.06 28.33 55.55
C ALA A 297 32.33 26.83 55.84
N GLY A 298 33.00 26.18 54.86
CA GLY A 298 33.92 25.03 55.08
C GLY A 298 33.82 23.90 54.04
N THR A 299 34.78 23.82 53.12
CA THR A 299 35.15 22.61 52.33
C THR A 299 36.61 22.25 52.69
N PRO A 300 37.12 21.00 52.57
CA PRO A 300 37.02 20.16 51.35
C PRO A 300 36.99 18.62 51.49
N CYS A 301 36.61 18.00 50.36
CA CYS A 301 36.94 16.69 49.78
C CYS A 301 37.07 15.43 50.66
N GLU A 302 36.20 14.43 50.42
CA GLU A 302 36.64 13.08 50.01
C GLU A 302 35.51 12.27 49.35
N SER A 303 35.94 11.28 48.58
CA SER A 303 35.27 10.50 47.53
C SER A 303 34.08 9.62 47.95
N GLY A 304 33.05 9.56 47.10
CA GLY A 304 32.01 8.53 47.14
C GLY A 304 31.14 8.58 45.88
N GLN A 305 31.09 7.46 45.17
CA GLN A 305 30.39 7.27 43.89
C GLN A 305 28.88 7.61 44.00
N ALA A 306 28.38 8.38 43.02
CA ALA A 306 26.96 8.44 42.72
C ALA A 306 26.77 8.24 41.22
N SER A 307 26.36 7.02 40.85
CA SER A 307 25.77 6.71 39.56
C SER A 307 24.50 7.54 39.38
N VAL A 308 24.53 8.53 38.50
CA VAL A 308 23.30 9.20 38.05
C VAL A 308 22.64 8.28 37.03
N GLN A 309 21.70 7.46 37.50
CA GLN A 309 20.68 6.86 36.63
C GLN A 309 19.82 7.99 36.07
N ALA A 310 19.92 8.23 34.76
CA ALA A 310 18.93 9.03 34.06
C ALA A 310 17.58 8.28 34.06
N SER A 311 16.48 9.00 34.22
CA SER A 311 15.14 8.41 34.18
C SER A 311 14.87 7.80 32.78
N PRO A 312 14.10 6.69 32.69
CA PRO A 312 13.77 6.01 31.43
C PRO A 312 13.22 6.96 30.34
N SER A 313 12.50 7.99 30.79
CA SER A 313 11.88 9.01 29.93
C SER A 313 12.86 9.90 29.15
N LEU A 314 14.08 10.12 29.65
CA LEU A 314 15.06 10.98 28.96
C LEU A 314 15.78 10.21 27.85
N GLN A 315 15.94 8.89 28.03
CA GLN A 315 16.62 8.01 27.09
C GLN A 315 15.70 7.61 25.93
N GLU A 316 14.41 7.39 26.20
CA GLU A 316 13.36 7.26 25.17
C GLU A 316 13.23 8.55 24.34
N ALA A 317 13.16 9.70 25.01
CA ALA A 317 13.12 11.00 24.31
C ALA A 317 14.40 11.24 23.50
N LEU A 318 15.58 10.80 23.96
CA LEU A 318 16.84 10.88 23.21
C LEU A 318 16.88 9.92 22.00
N CYS A 319 16.26 8.75 22.10
CA CYS A 319 16.19 7.78 20.99
C CYS A 319 15.19 8.21 19.92
N GLU A 320 14.01 8.73 20.30
CA GLU A 320 13.10 9.39 19.37
C GLU A 320 13.76 10.62 18.73
N PHE A 321 14.50 11.39 19.53
CA PHE A 321 15.29 12.54 19.06
C PHE A 321 16.34 12.17 18.01
N VAL A 322 17.12 11.11 18.20
CA VAL A 322 18.14 10.67 17.23
C VAL A 322 17.49 10.06 15.98
N ARG A 323 16.37 9.33 16.09
CA ARG A 323 15.61 8.80 14.94
C ARG A 323 14.91 9.90 14.13
N PHE A 324 14.46 10.96 14.78
CA PHE A 324 13.88 12.12 14.11
C PHE A 324 14.95 13.00 13.45
N VAL A 325 16.10 13.20 14.10
CA VAL A 325 17.19 14.08 13.64
C VAL A 325 18.05 13.46 12.53
N CYS A 326 18.15 12.13 12.43
CA CYS A 326 18.79 11.45 11.30
C CYS A 326 17.89 11.43 10.06
N ARG A 327 17.57 12.61 9.53
CA ARG A 327 16.84 12.81 8.26
C ARG A 327 17.51 12.04 7.12
N HIS A 328 16.77 11.15 6.48
CA HIS A 328 17.19 10.35 5.32
C HIS A 328 17.51 11.24 4.11
N ALA A 329 18.25 10.68 3.16
CA ALA A 329 18.42 11.32 1.86
C ALA A 329 17.05 11.50 1.18
N PRO A 330 16.79 12.65 0.53
CA PRO A 330 15.55 12.88 -0.20
C PRO A 330 15.44 11.86 -1.34
N ARG A 331 14.41 11.00 -1.26
CA ARG A 331 14.06 10.07 -2.35
C ARG A 331 13.57 10.80 -3.60
N GLN A 332 13.88 10.23 -4.77
CA GLN A 332 13.27 10.57 -6.05
C GLN A 332 12.02 9.71 -6.23
N ILE A 333 10.84 10.35 -6.28
CA ILE A 333 9.55 9.67 -6.31
C ILE A 333 8.81 10.06 -7.58
N LEU A 334 8.45 9.06 -8.39
CA LEU A 334 7.49 9.23 -9.48
C LEU A 334 6.08 9.10 -8.91
N VAL A 335 5.20 10.04 -9.25
CA VAL A 335 3.77 9.94 -8.97
C VAL A 335 3.04 10.01 -10.30
N HIS A 336 2.48 8.88 -10.71
CA HIS A 336 1.78 8.73 -11.98
C HIS A 336 0.28 8.52 -11.72
N LEU A 337 -0.54 9.51 -12.09
CA LEU A 337 -1.99 9.47 -11.89
C LEU A 337 -2.65 8.92 -13.16
N GLY A 338 -2.72 7.59 -13.25
CA GLY A 338 -3.29 6.89 -14.41
C GLY A 338 -4.77 7.23 -14.64
N LEU A 339 -5.51 7.50 -13.56
CA LEU A 339 -6.89 7.97 -13.63
C LEU A 339 -7.07 9.34 -14.31
N LEU A 340 -6.01 10.11 -14.53
CA LEU A 340 -6.07 11.40 -15.24
C LEU A 340 -5.61 11.33 -16.68
N VAL A 341 -5.17 10.16 -17.16
CA VAL A 341 -4.73 9.98 -18.54
C VAL A 341 -5.92 9.94 -19.50
N GLU A 342 -5.97 10.89 -20.43
CA GLU A 342 -6.98 10.97 -21.47
C GLU A 342 -6.88 9.78 -22.45
N GLY A 343 -8.05 9.30 -22.94
CA GLY A 343 -8.13 8.26 -23.96
C GLY A 343 -7.89 6.81 -23.49
N ASP A 344 -7.57 6.59 -22.21
CA ASP A 344 -7.22 5.27 -21.66
C ASP A 344 -8.04 4.94 -20.39
N GLY A 345 -9.35 5.26 -20.43
CA GLY A 345 -10.29 5.02 -19.34
C GLY A 345 -10.30 6.08 -18.21
N GLY A 346 -9.19 6.82 -18.03
CA GLY A 346 -9.05 7.84 -16.98
C GLY A 346 -9.82 9.15 -17.23
N GLY A 347 -9.92 9.61 -18.48
CA GLY A 347 -10.51 10.92 -18.83
C GLY A 347 -11.91 11.22 -18.23
N LEU A 348 -12.71 10.19 -17.96
CA LEU A 348 -14.03 10.31 -17.34
C LEU A 348 -13.99 10.88 -15.90
N PHE A 349 -12.92 10.62 -15.14
CA PHE A 349 -12.77 11.16 -13.78
C PHE A 349 -12.46 12.66 -13.78
N GLY A 350 -11.71 13.14 -14.78
CA GLY A 350 -11.33 14.55 -14.92
C GLY A 350 -12.53 15.47 -15.20
N GLU A 351 -13.42 15.06 -16.10
CA GLU A 351 -14.55 15.87 -16.55
C GLU A 351 -15.70 15.92 -15.52
N GLN A 352 -15.91 14.83 -14.77
CA GLN A 352 -17.02 14.70 -13.83
C GLN A 352 -16.85 15.55 -12.55
N VAL A 353 -15.67 16.11 -12.29
CA VAL A 353 -15.41 17.00 -11.14
C VAL A 353 -16.40 18.17 -11.09
N THR A 354 -16.74 18.72 -12.26
CA THR A 354 -17.66 19.86 -12.38
C THR A 354 -19.14 19.50 -12.17
N ARG A 355 -19.47 18.20 -12.15
CA ARG A 355 -20.83 17.67 -12.03
C ARG A 355 -21.04 16.86 -10.75
N GLY A 356 -20.14 16.98 -9.77
CA GLY A 356 -20.24 16.27 -8.50
C GLY A 356 -19.88 14.78 -8.58
N GLY A 357 -18.99 14.42 -9.51
CA GLY A 357 -18.46 13.06 -9.66
C GLY A 357 -17.72 12.51 -8.43
N PRO A 358 -17.18 11.29 -8.50
CA PRO A 358 -16.40 10.70 -7.42
C PRO A 358 -15.10 11.49 -7.19
N LEU A 359 -15.04 12.24 -6.09
CA LEU A 359 -13.90 13.09 -5.73
C LEU A 359 -12.97 12.46 -4.67
N GLY A 360 -13.32 11.29 -4.13
CA GLY A 360 -12.58 10.66 -3.04
C GLY A 360 -11.13 10.37 -3.42
N GLU A 361 -10.92 9.77 -4.58
CA GLU A 361 -9.60 9.46 -5.13
C GLU A 361 -8.75 10.72 -5.33
N LEU A 362 -9.35 11.82 -5.82
CA LEU A 362 -8.65 13.10 -5.99
C LEU A 362 -8.26 13.74 -4.65
N VAL A 363 -9.10 13.57 -3.62
CA VAL A 363 -8.77 13.98 -2.24
C VAL A 363 -7.56 13.20 -1.74
N GLN A 364 -7.55 11.88 -1.88
CA GLN A 364 -6.43 11.03 -1.46
C GLN A 364 -5.15 11.35 -2.24
N TRP A 365 -5.21 11.54 -3.56
CA TRP A 365 -4.05 11.92 -4.37
C TRP A 365 -3.47 13.28 -3.99
N ALA A 366 -4.33 14.29 -3.80
CA ALA A 366 -3.88 15.61 -3.36
C ALA A 366 -3.13 15.53 -2.02
N ASP A 367 -3.67 14.77 -1.06
CA ASP A 367 -3.10 14.69 0.27
C ASP A 367 -1.86 13.80 0.33
N ALA A 368 -1.78 12.75 -0.50
CA ALA A 368 -0.55 11.97 -0.70
C ALA A 368 0.58 12.84 -1.27
N LEU A 369 0.28 13.65 -2.29
CA LEU A 369 1.23 14.62 -2.84
C LEU A 369 1.65 15.67 -1.80
N GLY A 370 0.70 16.17 -1.02
CA GLY A 370 0.95 17.07 0.10
C GLY A 370 1.93 16.47 1.12
N ALA A 371 1.69 15.23 1.54
CA ALA A 371 2.55 14.53 2.50
C ALA A 371 3.96 14.30 1.95
N LEU A 372 4.09 13.70 0.75
CA LEU A 372 5.39 13.44 0.11
C LEU A 372 6.21 14.73 -0.06
N TYR A 373 5.54 15.83 -0.43
CA TYR A 373 6.19 17.12 -0.64
C TYR A 373 6.60 17.76 0.68
N THR A 374 5.71 17.76 1.68
CA THR A 374 6.01 18.30 3.01
C THR A 374 7.16 17.53 3.68
N LEU A 375 7.29 16.22 3.46
CA LEU A 375 8.39 15.41 3.97
C LEU A 375 9.75 15.67 3.29
N GLY A 376 9.80 16.50 2.24
CA GLY A 376 11.07 16.91 1.62
C GLY A 376 11.53 16.06 0.44
N HIS A 377 10.69 15.14 -0.07
CA HIS A 377 11.04 14.29 -1.20
C HIS A 377 11.02 15.03 -2.54
N SER A 378 11.76 14.53 -3.52
CA SER A 378 11.72 15.05 -4.89
C SER A 378 10.61 14.33 -5.66
N ILE A 379 9.63 15.08 -6.18
CA ILE A 379 8.45 14.52 -6.83
C ILE A 379 8.50 14.82 -8.32
N SER A 380 8.45 13.77 -9.14
CA SER A 380 8.17 13.87 -10.58
C SER A 380 6.72 13.46 -10.83
N LEU A 381 5.93 14.36 -11.43
CA LEU A 381 4.52 14.13 -11.71
C LEU A 381 4.32 13.66 -13.15
N SER A 382 3.44 12.69 -13.33
CA SER A 382 2.96 12.24 -14.64
C SER A 382 1.45 12.10 -14.64
N MET A 383 0.80 12.76 -15.59
CA MET A 383 -0.67 12.71 -15.79
C MET A 383 -1.03 12.43 -17.26
N SER A 384 -0.04 12.03 -18.07
CA SER A 384 -0.19 11.71 -19.49
C SER A 384 0.73 10.55 -19.87
N LEU A 385 0.37 9.79 -20.91
CA LEU A 385 1.26 8.75 -21.44
C LEU A 385 2.58 9.34 -21.97
N THR A 386 2.54 10.56 -22.52
CA THR A 386 3.74 11.26 -23.00
C THR A 386 4.71 11.53 -21.85
N ASP A 387 4.22 12.04 -20.72
CA ASP A 387 5.05 12.27 -19.54
C ASP A 387 5.56 10.97 -18.94
N LEU A 388 4.70 9.95 -18.82
CA LEU A 388 5.11 8.64 -18.34
C LEU A 388 6.25 8.08 -19.19
N LYS A 389 6.07 8.01 -20.51
CA LYS A 389 7.06 7.48 -21.45
C LYS A 389 8.40 8.20 -21.35
N ARG A 390 8.37 9.53 -21.24
CA ARG A 390 9.57 10.37 -21.06
C ARG A 390 10.26 10.08 -19.72
N LEU A 391 9.52 10.05 -18.62
CA LEU A 391 10.08 9.91 -17.27
C LEU A 391 10.65 8.51 -17.00
N VAL A 392 10.05 7.46 -17.58
CA VAL A 392 10.54 6.08 -17.44
C VAL A 392 11.39 5.61 -18.63
N ALA A 393 11.75 6.53 -19.54
CA ALA A 393 12.65 6.29 -20.68
C ALA A 393 12.21 5.13 -21.60
N VAL A 394 10.92 5.10 -21.95
CA VAL A 394 10.31 4.11 -22.85
C VAL A 394 10.85 4.27 -24.27
N PRO A 395 11.34 3.20 -24.93
CA PRO A 395 11.76 3.26 -26.32
C PRO A 395 10.58 3.53 -27.27
N PRO A 396 10.81 4.02 -28.50
CA PRO A 396 9.74 4.20 -29.48
C PRO A 396 9.07 2.85 -29.75
N GLY A 397 7.74 2.78 -29.73
CA GLY A 397 7.06 1.50 -29.94
C GLY A 397 5.74 1.31 -29.25
N LYS A 398 5.32 0.04 -29.21
CA LYS A 398 4.09 -0.46 -28.56
C LYS A 398 4.37 -1.08 -27.19
N GLY A 399 5.60 -0.96 -26.69
CA GLY A 399 6.00 -1.41 -25.36
C GLY A 399 6.48 -2.87 -25.29
N SER A 400 6.87 -3.45 -26.43
CA SER A 400 7.42 -4.81 -26.46
C SER A 400 8.82 -4.90 -25.85
N CYS A 401 9.58 -3.80 -25.87
CA CYS A 401 10.97 -3.75 -25.41
C CYS A 401 11.08 -3.13 -24.01
N PRO A 402 12.11 -3.50 -23.22
CA PRO A 402 12.39 -2.89 -21.92
C PRO A 402 12.76 -1.40 -22.04
N ILE A 403 12.68 -0.69 -20.91
CA ILE A 403 13.08 0.72 -20.83
C ILE A 403 14.58 0.91 -21.10
N THR A 404 14.95 2.06 -21.67
CA THR A 404 16.30 2.31 -22.20
C THR A 404 17.35 2.59 -21.12
N THR A 405 16.92 3.02 -19.94
CA THR A 405 17.78 3.29 -18.79
C THR A 405 17.15 2.77 -17.50
N PRO A 406 17.95 2.42 -16.48
CA PRO A 406 17.41 2.05 -15.18
C PRO A 406 16.50 3.14 -14.62
N LEU A 407 15.39 2.72 -13.98
CA LEU A 407 14.40 3.65 -13.47
C LEU A 407 15.05 4.60 -12.44
N PRO A 408 15.03 5.93 -12.66
CA PRO A 408 15.74 6.91 -11.83
C PRO A 408 15.00 7.22 -10.51
N PHE A 409 13.92 6.50 -10.22
CA PHE A 409 13.05 6.72 -9.06
C PHE A 409 13.20 5.62 -8.02
N ASP A 410 13.34 6.01 -6.76
CA ASP A 410 13.41 5.11 -5.61
C ASP A 410 12.04 4.44 -5.35
N LEU A 411 10.96 5.19 -5.57
CA LEU A 411 9.57 4.75 -5.41
C LEU A 411 8.69 5.28 -6.54
N VAL A 412 7.63 4.53 -6.85
CA VAL A 412 6.58 4.96 -7.78
C VAL A 412 5.22 4.83 -7.11
N TYR A 413 4.53 5.94 -6.96
CA TYR A 413 3.12 5.97 -6.57
C TYR A 413 2.25 6.00 -7.82
N THR A 414 1.28 5.10 -7.90
CA THR A 414 0.38 4.98 -9.06
C THR A 414 -0.99 4.43 -8.64
N ASP A 415 -1.95 4.37 -9.55
CA ASP A 415 -3.24 3.66 -9.38
C ASP A 415 -3.31 2.43 -10.31
N TYR A 416 -4.45 1.71 -10.33
CA TYR A 416 -4.63 0.55 -11.21
C TYR A 416 -4.45 0.85 -12.69
N LEU A 417 -5.01 1.97 -13.14
CA LEU A 417 -4.92 2.38 -14.53
C LEU A 417 -3.46 2.70 -14.88
N GLY A 418 -2.76 3.37 -13.96
CA GLY A 418 -1.35 3.66 -14.07
C GLY A 418 -0.46 2.41 -14.04
N LEU A 419 -0.79 1.37 -13.26
CA LEU A 419 -0.12 0.07 -13.36
C LEU A 419 -0.29 -0.56 -14.73
N ALA A 420 -1.51 -0.56 -15.28
CA ALA A 420 -1.76 -1.08 -16.63
C ALA A 420 -1.05 -0.27 -17.72
N GLN A 421 -0.97 1.04 -17.56
CA GLN A 421 -0.21 1.92 -18.44
C GLN A 421 1.29 1.63 -18.35
N MET A 422 1.84 1.54 -17.14
CA MET A 422 3.25 1.19 -16.92
C MET A 422 3.59 -0.20 -17.45
N SER A 423 2.78 -1.21 -17.14
CA SER A 423 3.00 -2.59 -17.61
C SER A 423 3.00 -2.67 -19.13
N ARG A 424 2.07 -1.99 -19.82
CA ARG A 424 2.03 -1.94 -21.29
C ARG A 424 3.22 -1.22 -21.91
N ASN A 425 3.78 -0.21 -21.23
CA ASN A 425 4.81 0.65 -21.84
C ASN A 425 6.25 0.31 -21.40
N MET A 426 6.44 -0.33 -20.25
CA MET A 426 7.76 -0.70 -19.73
C MET A 426 8.19 -2.12 -20.13
N GLY A 427 7.30 -2.89 -20.78
CA GLY A 427 7.56 -4.27 -21.17
C GLY A 427 8.06 -5.12 -20.00
N LEU A 428 9.10 -5.93 -20.25
CA LEU A 428 9.72 -6.80 -19.24
C LEU A 428 10.30 -6.04 -18.05
N SER A 429 10.67 -4.76 -18.21
CA SER A 429 11.19 -3.95 -17.10
C SER A 429 10.17 -3.70 -16.01
N PHE A 430 8.86 -3.74 -16.30
CA PHE A 430 7.81 -3.51 -15.30
C PHE A 430 7.97 -4.43 -14.09
N ARG A 431 8.14 -5.74 -14.33
CA ARG A 431 8.29 -6.73 -13.24
C ARG A 431 9.57 -6.52 -12.44
N ALA A 432 10.65 -6.05 -13.06
CA ALA A 432 11.92 -5.79 -12.39
C ALA A 432 11.84 -4.67 -11.33
N TYR A 433 10.86 -3.76 -11.45
CA TYR A 433 10.63 -2.67 -10.50
C TYR A 433 9.42 -2.87 -9.59
N ALA A 434 8.81 -4.07 -9.58
CA ALA A 434 7.58 -4.36 -8.84
C ALA A 434 7.65 -3.93 -7.37
N CYS A 435 8.78 -4.13 -6.69
CA CYS A 435 8.98 -3.77 -5.28
C CYS A 435 8.90 -2.25 -4.97
N ARG A 436 9.08 -1.41 -6.00
CA ARG A 436 9.07 0.07 -5.86
C ARG A 436 7.67 0.66 -5.96
N TYR A 437 6.67 -0.13 -6.37
CA TYR A 437 5.32 0.35 -6.58
C TYR A 437 4.57 0.55 -5.28
N ARG A 438 3.79 1.63 -5.21
CA ARG A 438 2.81 1.95 -4.17
C ARG A 438 1.50 2.30 -4.88
N VAL A 439 0.48 1.48 -4.69
CA VAL A 439 -0.69 1.45 -5.57
C VAL A 439 -1.89 1.98 -4.81
N VAL A 440 -2.35 3.18 -5.12
CA VAL A 440 -3.55 3.77 -4.52
C VAL A 440 -4.77 2.96 -4.98
N ASP A 441 -5.40 2.28 -4.03
CA ASP A 441 -6.52 1.37 -4.22
C ASP A 441 -7.54 1.60 -3.10
N SER A 442 -8.54 2.45 -3.38
CA SER A 442 -9.52 2.90 -2.38
C SER A 442 -10.15 1.77 -1.57
N PHE A 443 -10.54 0.66 -2.21
CA PHE A 443 -11.32 -0.43 -1.61
C PHE A 443 -10.49 -1.63 -1.16
N GLY A 444 -9.23 -1.71 -1.57
CA GLY A 444 -8.29 -2.75 -1.20
C GLY A 444 -8.37 -4.00 -2.08
N THR A 445 -7.29 -4.77 -2.01
CA THR A 445 -7.06 -5.99 -2.78
C THR A 445 -6.63 -7.10 -1.85
N GLU A 446 -7.45 -8.14 -1.77
CA GLU A 446 -7.16 -9.32 -0.97
C GLU A 446 -6.20 -10.27 -1.70
N PRO A 447 -5.30 -10.98 -0.97
CA PRO A 447 -4.30 -11.88 -1.55
C PRO A 447 -4.85 -12.91 -2.54
N ALA A 448 -6.04 -13.44 -2.26
CA ALA A 448 -6.71 -14.41 -3.13
C ALA A 448 -7.01 -13.87 -4.54
N TYR A 449 -7.26 -12.56 -4.66
CA TYR A 449 -7.52 -11.88 -5.94
C TYR A 449 -6.25 -11.31 -6.57
N ASN A 450 -5.19 -11.08 -5.78
CA ASN A 450 -3.91 -10.57 -6.26
C ASN A 450 -3.09 -11.63 -7.01
N HIS A 451 -3.13 -12.88 -6.56
CA HIS A 451 -2.35 -13.96 -7.16
C HIS A 451 -3.10 -14.61 -8.34
N ALA A 452 -2.75 -14.24 -9.58
CA ALA A 452 -3.47 -14.59 -10.80
C ALA A 452 -3.80 -16.09 -10.95
N ALA A 453 -2.78 -16.95 -10.93
CA ALA A 453 -2.97 -18.39 -11.08
C ALA A 453 -3.77 -19.04 -9.94
N TYR A 454 -3.80 -18.39 -8.76
CA TYR A 454 -4.60 -18.86 -7.63
C TYR A 454 -6.05 -18.45 -7.82
N ALA A 455 -6.29 -17.17 -8.11
CA ALA A 455 -7.61 -16.62 -8.41
C ALA A 455 -8.32 -17.42 -9.50
N GLU A 456 -7.63 -17.71 -10.60
CA GLU A 456 -8.14 -18.54 -11.69
C GLU A 456 -8.52 -19.95 -11.21
N ARG A 457 -7.60 -20.63 -10.50
CA ARG A 457 -7.79 -22.00 -9.99
C ARG A 457 -9.00 -22.15 -9.09
N ILE A 458 -9.31 -21.14 -8.27
CA ILE A 458 -10.47 -21.15 -7.37
C ILE A 458 -11.69 -20.40 -7.92
N GLY A 459 -11.64 -19.97 -9.19
CA GLY A 459 -12.77 -19.34 -9.88
C GLY A 459 -13.09 -17.90 -9.44
N LEU A 460 -12.13 -17.19 -8.84
CA LEU A 460 -12.29 -15.78 -8.51
C LEU A 460 -12.11 -14.92 -9.77
N LYS A 461 -13.16 -14.18 -10.11
CA LYS A 461 -13.14 -13.23 -11.23
C LYS A 461 -12.97 -11.81 -10.72
N SER A 462 -11.98 -11.10 -11.22
CA SER A 462 -11.79 -9.68 -10.96
C SER A 462 -11.30 -8.96 -12.21
N ALA A 463 -11.78 -7.73 -12.41
CA ALA A 463 -11.30 -6.83 -13.47
C ALA A 463 -10.07 -6.01 -13.02
N TRP A 464 -9.70 -6.08 -11.74
CA TRP A 464 -8.71 -5.19 -11.11
C TRP A 464 -7.56 -5.94 -10.42
N GLY A 465 -7.72 -7.23 -10.10
CA GLY A 465 -6.73 -8.06 -9.41
C GLY A 465 -5.56 -8.54 -10.29
N SER A 466 -4.93 -9.63 -9.88
CA SER A 466 -3.94 -10.40 -10.66
C SER A 466 -2.59 -9.72 -10.95
N TRP A 467 -2.16 -8.74 -10.14
CA TRP A 467 -0.88 -8.06 -10.33
C TRP A 467 0.32 -8.76 -9.70
N GLY A 468 0.12 -9.68 -8.76
CA GLY A 468 1.20 -10.40 -8.08
C GLY A 468 2.15 -9.51 -7.27
N LEU A 469 1.67 -8.37 -6.77
CA LEU A 469 2.45 -7.48 -5.89
C LEU A 469 2.40 -7.99 -4.44
N GLN A 470 3.31 -7.52 -3.58
CA GLN A 470 3.12 -7.73 -2.15
C GLN A 470 1.84 -7.00 -1.71
N PRO A 471 0.84 -7.63 -1.08
CA PRO A 471 -0.45 -7.00 -0.80
C PRO A 471 -0.35 -5.69 0.01
N GLN A 472 0.68 -5.53 0.85
CA GLN A 472 0.94 -4.29 1.58
C GLN A 472 1.34 -3.10 0.67
N GLN A 473 1.64 -3.32 -0.61
CA GLN A 473 1.88 -2.27 -1.60
C GLN A 473 0.62 -1.54 -2.06
N TYR A 474 -0.56 -2.13 -1.85
CA TYR A 474 -1.83 -1.46 -2.09
C TYR A 474 -2.14 -0.51 -0.93
N LEU A 475 -2.61 0.69 -1.28
CA LEU A 475 -2.76 1.84 -0.40
C LEU A 475 -4.23 2.25 -0.31
N THR A 476 -4.90 1.93 0.78
CA THR A 476 -6.35 2.06 0.93
C THR A 476 -6.82 3.43 1.42
N MET A 477 -8.08 3.76 1.14
CA MET A 477 -8.75 4.99 1.61
C MET A 477 -9.05 4.96 3.11
N PHE A 478 -9.40 3.78 3.65
CA PHE A 478 -9.65 3.55 5.07
C PHE A 478 -8.94 2.26 5.52
N PRO A 479 -8.65 2.07 6.82
CA PRO A 479 -7.97 0.89 7.33
C PRO A 479 -8.90 -0.33 7.42
N HIS A 480 -9.60 -0.67 6.34
CA HIS A 480 -10.58 -1.77 6.28
C HIS A 480 -10.02 -3.09 5.74
N THR A 481 -8.83 -3.08 5.13
CA THR A 481 -8.20 -4.27 4.55
C THR A 481 -6.77 -4.39 5.09
N PRO A 482 -6.54 -5.10 6.21
CA PRO A 482 -5.22 -5.17 6.85
C PRO A 482 -4.18 -5.95 6.05
N ASP A 483 -4.58 -6.67 5.00
CA ASP A 483 -3.68 -7.22 3.99
C ASP A 483 -2.95 -6.10 3.19
N ASN A 484 -3.54 -4.91 3.16
CA ASN A 484 -3.02 -3.72 2.48
C ASN A 484 -2.51 -2.68 3.49
N SER A 485 -1.81 -1.66 2.99
CA SER A 485 -1.42 -0.52 3.82
C SER A 485 -2.48 0.57 3.78
N PHE A 486 -2.81 1.14 4.93
CA PHE A 486 -3.70 2.28 4.99
C PHE A 486 -2.96 3.56 4.60
N LEU A 487 -3.37 4.24 3.53
CA LEU A 487 -2.83 5.55 3.15
C LEU A 487 -3.69 6.69 3.69
N GLY A 488 -5.01 6.58 3.54
CA GLY A 488 -5.95 7.61 4.00
C GLY A 488 -5.85 8.93 3.26
N PHE A 489 -6.31 9.98 3.93
CA PHE A 489 -6.35 11.36 3.47
C PHE A 489 -6.47 12.29 4.70
N VAL A 490 -6.46 13.59 4.49
CA VAL A 490 -6.65 14.58 5.56
C VAL A 490 -8.10 15.08 5.54
N SER A 491 -8.84 14.92 6.64
CA SER A 491 -10.19 15.51 6.75
C SER A 491 -10.10 17.03 6.79
N ALA A 492 -10.88 17.71 5.96
CA ALA A 492 -10.91 19.17 5.96
C ALA A 492 -11.62 19.67 7.22
N ILE A 493 -10.90 20.42 8.06
CA ILE A 493 -11.46 21.08 9.24
C ILE A 493 -11.85 22.53 8.92
N PRO A 494 -12.85 23.10 9.60
CA PRO A 494 -13.10 24.53 9.50
C PRO A 494 -11.95 25.34 10.12
N GLU A 495 -11.69 26.56 9.62
CA GLU A 495 -10.71 27.43 10.25
C GLU A 495 -11.20 27.89 11.65
N GLU A 496 -10.31 27.96 12.63
CA GLU A 496 -10.65 28.26 14.04
C GLU A 496 -11.38 29.61 14.21
N GLU A 497 -11.05 30.61 13.39
CA GLU A 497 -11.71 31.93 13.39
C GLU A 497 -13.18 31.86 12.93
N GLU A 498 -13.52 30.95 12.02
CA GLU A 498 -14.90 30.78 11.51
C GLU A 498 -15.73 29.80 12.36
N ALA A 499 -15.09 28.86 13.04
CA ALA A 499 -15.75 27.83 13.84
C ALA A 499 -16.40 28.35 15.14
N ALA A 500 -15.94 29.49 15.65
CA ALA A 500 -16.38 30.02 16.94
C ALA A 500 -17.70 30.81 16.90
N GLU A 501 -18.18 31.23 15.72
CA GLU A 501 -19.23 32.27 15.63
C GLU A 501 -20.60 31.78 15.17
N THR A 502 -20.72 30.62 14.52
CA THR A 502 -22.00 30.19 13.92
C THR A 502 -22.72 29.15 14.79
N PRO A 503 -23.87 29.47 15.42
CA PRO A 503 -24.65 28.49 16.16
C PRO A 503 -25.16 27.38 15.23
N LYS A 504 -25.10 26.13 15.70
CA LYS A 504 -25.77 25.02 15.02
C LYS A 504 -27.29 25.22 15.05
N ASP A 505 -27.93 25.04 13.91
CA ASP A 505 -29.38 24.96 13.83
C ASP A 505 -29.80 23.56 14.28
N ALA A 506 -30.47 23.49 15.43
CA ALA A 506 -30.87 22.23 16.07
C ALA A 506 -31.83 21.40 15.21
N ARG A 507 -32.49 21.99 14.20
CA ARG A 507 -33.41 21.29 13.30
C ARG A 507 -32.84 21.09 11.90
N MET A 508 -31.64 21.54 11.59
CA MET A 508 -31.10 21.42 10.24
C MET A 508 -30.39 20.07 10.02
N ALA A 509 -30.76 19.37 8.96
CA ALA A 509 -30.11 18.14 8.51
C ALA A 509 -29.64 18.26 7.04
N LEU A 510 -28.40 17.89 6.76
CA LEU A 510 -27.82 17.89 5.42
C LEU A 510 -27.68 16.46 4.89
N VAL A 511 -28.25 16.20 3.71
CA VAL A 511 -28.24 14.86 3.10
C VAL A 511 -26.97 14.62 2.29
N TYR A 512 -26.39 13.44 2.47
CA TYR A 512 -25.23 12.93 1.75
C TYR A 512 -25.63 12.24 0.45
N GLY A 513 -25.64 12.99 -0.64
CA GLY A 513 -25.82 12.46 -1.99
C GLY A 513 -25.85 13.58 -3.02
N LYS A 514 -24.86 13.65 -3.91
CA LYS A 514 -24.67 14.78 -4.84
C LYS A 514 -25.31 14.59 -6.22
N ALA A 515 -25.86 13.41 -6.50
CA ALA A 515 -26.51 13.08 -7.75
C ALA A 515 -27.92 12.55 -7.51
N GLU A 516 -28.88 12.91 -8.36
CA GLU A 516 -30.30 12.52 -8.22
C GLU A 516 -30.49 10.99 -8.14
N SER A 517 -29.67 10.21 -8.86
CA SER A 517 -29.72 8.75 -8.81
C SER A 517 -29.53 8.17 -7.39
N MET A 518 -28.80 8.87 -6.52
CA MET A 518 -28.57 8.44 -5.12
C MET A 518 -29.83 8.57 -4.25
N TRP A 519 -30.80 9.39 -4.69
CA TRP A 519 -32.03 9.70 -3.96
C TRP A 519 -33.20 8.79 -4.36
N GLN A 520 -33.04 7.98 -5.41
CA GLN A 520 -34.08 7.09 -5.91
C GLN A 520 -34.54 6.10 -4.83
N GLY A 521 -35.85 6.08 -4.57
CA GLY A 521 -36.46 5.19 -3.56
C GLY A 521 -36.21 5.59 -2.10
N LYS A 522 -35.60 6.75 -1.83
CA LYS A 522 -35.25 7.18 -0.46
C LYS A 522 -36.27 8.10 0.20
N GLU A 523 -37.31 8.50 -0.51
CA GLU A 523 -38.32 9.43 0.01
C GLU A 523 -39.00 8.94 1.31
N PRO A 524 -39.40 7.66 1.47
CA PRO A 524 -40.01 7.20 2.72
C PRO A 524 -39.10 7.37 3.94
N TYR A 525 -37.81 7.07 3.79
CA TYR A 525 -36.78 7.26 4.81
C TYR A 525 -36.59 8.74 5.15
N LEU A 526 -36.47 9.59 4.12
CA LEU A 526 -36.27 11.03 4.30
C LEU A 526 -37.49 11.72 4.91
N ARG A 527 -38.71 11.26 4.61
CA ARG A 527 -39.94 11.84 5.16
C ARG A 527 -40.00 11.72 6.69
N VAL A 528 -39.55 10.60 7.25
CA VAL A 528 -39.46 10.40 8.71
C VAL A 528 -38.49 11.40 9.36
N ILE A 529 -37.41 11.75 8.67
CA ILE A 529 -36.45 12.75 9.14
C ILE A 529 -37.05 14.16 9.02
N ALA A 530 -37.74 14.43 7.91
CA ALA A 530 -38.38 15.71 7.61
C ALA A 530 -39.47 16.11 8.63
N GLU A 531 -40.09 15.15 9.31
CA GLU A 531 -41.05 15.40 10.40
C GLU A 531 -40.40 16.08 11.63
N GLN A 532 -39.09 15.94 11.80
CA GLN A 532 -38.35 16.45 12.97
C GLN A 532 -37.27 17.48 12.61
N MET A 533 -36.81 17.50 11.35
CA MET A 533 -35.69 18.32 10.90
C MET A 533 -35.90 18.86 9.47
N ASP A 534 -35.46 20.09 9.23
CA ASP A 534 -35.42 20.72 7.91
C ASP A 534 -34.32 20.06 7.06
N LEU A 535 -34.68 19.49 5.90
CA LEU A 535 -33.75 18.74 5.03
C LEU A 535 -33.11 19.62 3.95
N HIS A 536 -31.78 19.59 3.91
CA HIS A 536 -30.95 20.30 2.96
C HIS A 536 -30.17 19.33 2.07
N ALA A 537 -29.87 19.75 0.84
CA ALA A 537 -29.13 18.95 -0.15
C ALA A 537 -28.08 19.78 -0.90
N THR A 538 -27.11 19.10 -1.50
CA THR A 538 -26.10 19.70 -2.41
C THR A 538 -26.02 18.91 -3.72
N VAL A 539 -27.18 18.77 -4.38
CA VAL A 539 -27.35 17.93 -5.57
C VAL A 539 -27.11 18.74 -6.83
N TYR A 540 -26.32 18.20 -7.75
CA TYR A 540 -26.14 18.77 -9.08
C TYR A 540 -27.47 18.78 -9.85
N GLN A 541 -27.84 19.95 -10.37
CA GLN A 541 -28.98 20.12 -11.27
C GLN A 541 -28.51 20.70 -12.60
N PRO A 542 -28.69 20.00 -13.72
CA PRO A 542 -28.41 20.55 -15.03
C PRO A 542 -29.28 21.80 -15.30
N PRO A 543 -28.75 22.83 -16.00
CA PRO A 543 -29.54 24.00 -16.37
C PRO A 543 -30.81 23.60 -17.12
N GLY A 544 -31.98 24.05 -16.65
CA GLY A 544 -33.28 23.77 -17.26
C GLY A 544 -33.88 22.40 -16.93
N ALA A 545 -33.22 21.56 -16.13
CA ALA A 545 -33.78 20.29 -15.67
C ALA A 545 -34.85 20.50 -14.58
N ILE A 546 -35.90 19.68 -14.61
CA ILE A 546 -36.90 19.61 -13.54
C ILE A 546 -36.31 18.77 -12.40
N SER A 547 -36.24 19.34 -11.20
CA SER A 547 -35.76 18.64 -10.00
C SER A 547 -36.63 17.43 -9.69
N THR A 548 -36.00 16.26 -9.53
CA THR A 548 -36.67 15.03 -9.05
C THR A 548 -36.62 14.87 -7.53
N LEU A 549 -35.98 15.82 -6.83
CA LEU A 549 -35.91 15.82 -5.37
C LEU A 549 -37.28 16.06 -4.72
N PRO A 550 -37.57 15.45 -3.56
CA PRO A 550 -38.81 15.70 -2.83
C PRO A 550 -39.01 17.19 -2.52
N ALA A 551 -40.24 17.67 -2.61
CA ALA A 551 -40.56 19.10 -2.47
C ALA A 551 -40.20 19.71 -1.10
N PHE A 552 -40.07 18.87 -0.06
CA PHE A 552 -39.66 19.28 1.28
C PHE A 552 -38.12 19.41 1.46
N VAL A 553 -37.34 19.20 0.39
CA VAL A 553 -35.87 19.28 0.42
C VAL A 553 -35.39 20.61 -0.15
N THR A 554 -34.60 21.34 0.62
CA THR A 554 -33.94 22.58 0.16
C THR A 554 -32.60 22.25 -0.50
N ASN A 555 -32.55 22.32 -1.83
CA ASN A 555 -31.31 22.08 -2.57
C ASN A 555 -30.46 23.36 -2.71
N HIS A 556 -29.19 23.28 -2.33
CA HIS A 556 -28.20 24.37 -2.44
C HIS A 556 -27.36 24.28 -3.73
N GLY A 557 -27.60 23.26 -4.56
CA GLY A 557 -26.75 22.96 -5.71
C GLY A 557 -25.37 22.45 -5.30
N LEU A 558 -24.45 22.35 -6.26
CA LEU A 558 -23.05 22.05 -5.94
C LEU A 558 -22.40 23.27 -5.30
N LEU A 559 -21.84 23.07 -4.11
CA LEU A 559 -21.14 24.10 -3.35
C LEU A 559 -19.62 23.95 -3.47
N ALA A 560 -18.92 25.08 -3.46
CA ALA A 560 -17.47 25.08 -3.24
C ALA A 560 -17.16 24.66 -1.80
N GLN A 561 -15.94 24.18 -1.54
CA GLN A 561 -15.56 23.64 -0.22
C GLN A 561 -15.85 24.58 0.96
N PRO A 562 -15.53 25.89 0.93
CA PRO A 562 -15.82 26.79 2.05
C PRO A 562 -17.32 26.93 2.34
N GLN A 563 -18.14 26.99 1.27
CA GLN A 563 -19.60 27.07 1.39
C GLN A 563 -20.17 25.76 1.95
N LEU A 564 -19.63 24.60 1.55
CA LEU A 564 -20.00 23.31 2.11
C LEU A 564 -19.64 23.22 3.59
N GLN A 565 -18.45 23.68 3.98
CA GLN A 565 -18.02 23.73 5.39
C GLN A 565 -18.93 24.63 6.22
N ALA A 566 -19.27 25.84 5.75
CA ALA A 566 -20.21 26.71 6.43
C ALA A 566 -21.60 26.07 6.59
N LEU A 567 -22.06 25.32 5.58
CA LEU A 567 -23.31 24.57 5.65
C LEU A 567 -23.25 23.44 6.69
N LEU A 568 -22.13 22.71 6.75
CA LEU A 568 -21.90 21.65 7.74
C LEU A 568 -21.76 22.20 9.17
N GLN A 569 -21.12 23.35 9.35
CA GLN A 569 -21.02 23.99 10.66
C GLN A 569 -22.39 24.37 11.21
N ARG A 570 -23.32 24.79 10.34
CA ARG A 570 -24.72 25.08 10.70
C ARG A 570 -25.56 23.81 10.94
N ALA A 571 -25.35 22.75 10.17
CA ALA A 571 -26.14 21.54 10.27
C ALA A 571 -25.92 20.80 11.60
N LYS A 572 -27.00 20.24 12.16
CA LYS A 572 -26.95 19.36 13.33
C LYS A 572 -26.69 17.91 12.93
N LEU A 573 -27.29 17.48 11.83
CA LEU A 573 -27.30 16.10 11.37
C LEU A 573 -26.81 16.01 9.91
N PHE A 574 -25.98 15.01 9.62
CA PHE A 574 -25.58 14.63 8.28
C PHE A 574 -26.15 13.24 7.94
N VAL A 575 -26.94 13.14 6.87
CA VAL A 575 -27.82 11.98 6.61
C VAL A 575 -27.31 11.17 5.44
N GLY A 576 -26.86 9.95 5.68
CA GLY A 576 -26.51 8.96 4.67
C GLY A 576 -27.71 8.36 3.95
N LEU A 577 -27.57 8.10 2.65
CA LEU A 577 -28.59 7.45 1.79
C LEU A 577 -28.31 5.97 1.50
N GLY A 578 -27.14 5.47 1.93
CA GLY A 578 -26.62 4.12 1.62
C GLY A 578 -25.62 4.09 0.46
N PHE A 579 -25.48 5.20 -0.27
CA PHE A 579 -24.46 5.40 -1.30
C PHE A 579 -24.11 6.89 -1.38
N PRO A 580 -22.84 7.29 -1.66
CA PRO A 580 -21.68 6.43 -1.92
C PRO A 580 -21.13 5.76 -0.65
N TYR A 581 -20.40 4.66 -0.85
CA TYR A 581 -19.74 3.89 0.21
C TYR A 581 -18.41 4.53 0.60
N GLU A 582 -18.10 4.55 1.90
CA GLU A 582 -16.75 4.88 2.43
C GLU A 582 -16.12 6.11 1.75
N GLY A 583 -16.89 7.20 1.67
CA GLY A 583 -16.39 8.48 1.16
C GLY A 583 -15.89 9.40 2.27
N PRO A 584 -15.20 10.51 1.94
CA PRO A 584 -14.63 11.42 2.93
C PRO A 584 -15.67 12.30 3.66
N ALA A 585 -16.85 12.52 3.05
CA ALA A 585 -17.81 13.52 3.52
C ALA A 585 -18.35 13.28 4.95
N PRO A 586 -18.62 12.04 5.40
CA PRO A 586 -18.98 11.79 6.80
C PRO A 586 -17.91 12.26 7.80
N LEU A 587 -16.62 12.11 7.51
CA LEU A 587 -15.56 12.64 8.38
C LEU A 587 -15.51 14.16 8.39
N GLU A 588 -15.74 14.83 7.25
CA GLU A 588 -15.84 16.30 7.18
C GLU A 588 -17.06 16.82 7.98
N ALA A 589 -18.16 16.07 7.99
CA ALA A 589 -19.34 16.38 8.79
C ALA A 589 -19.06 16.24 10.30
N ILE A 590 -18.41 15.15 10.72
CA ILE A 590 -17.99 14.94 12.12
C ILE A 590 -16.98 16.02 12.55
N ALA A 591 -16.05 16.39 11.66
CA ALA A 591 -15.10 17.48 11.87
C ALA A 591 -15.78 18.84 12.06
N SER A 592 -16.94 19.04 11.44
CA SER A 592 -17.79 20.22 11.59
C SER A 592 -18.78 20.12 12.76
N GLY A 593 -18.72 19.04 13.57
CA GLY A 593 -19.57 18.81 14.74
C GLY A 593 -20.97 18.29 14.43
N CYS A 594 -21.24 17.78 13.23
CA CYS A 594 -22.49 17.09 12.95
C CYS A 594 -22.51 15.71 13.62
N ALA A 595 -23.68 15.28 14.10
CA ALA A 595 -23.96 13.86 14.19
C ALA A 595 -24.17 13.30 12.77
N VAL A 596 -23.81 12.05 12.53
CA VAL A 596 -23.98 11.37 11.24
C VAL A 596 -24.94 10.20 11.40
N LEU A 597 -25.98 10.14 10.58
CA LEU A 597 -26.92 9.03 10.51
C LEU A 597 -26.64 8.20 9.26
N LEU A 598 -26.29 6.92 9.42
CA LEU A 598 -25.89 6.04 8.32
C LEU A 598 -26.81 4.82 8.23
N PRO A 599 -27.21 4.40 7.01
CA PRO A 599 -27.91 3.13 6.83
C PRO A 599 -27.03 1.93 7.18
N ARG A 600 -27.60 1.01 7.97
CA ARG A 600 -27.11 -0.36 8.21
C ARG A 600 -27.41 -1.23 6.99
N PHE A 601 -26.52 -2.17 6.68
CA PHE A 601 -26.73 -3.17 5.65
C PHE A 601 -26.89 -4.55 6.29
N SER A 602 -28.09 -5.11 6.17
CA SER A 602 -28.43 -6.45 6.64
C SER A 602 -29.24 -7.17 5.56
N PRO A 603 -28.62 -8.08 4.77
CA PRO A 603 -27.24 -8.53 4.88
C PRO A 603 -26.19 -7.45 4.50
N PRO A 604 -24.94 -7.54 5.01
CA PRO A 604 -23.84 -6.66 4.62
C PRO A 604 -23.62 -6.65 3.12
N HIS A 605 -23.28 -5.51 2.50
CA HIS A 605 -23.02 -5.42 1.05
C HIS A 605 -21.65 -6.03 0.68
N SER A 606 -21.55 -6.65 -0.50
CA SER A 606 -20.30 -7.28 -0.97
C SER A 606 -20.26 -7.44 -2.50
N SER A 607 -19.12 -7.92 -3.03
CA SER A 607 -18.95 -8.25 -4.44
C SER A 607 -19.88 -9.36 -4.95
N ASN A 608 -20.42 -10.21 -4.07
CA ASN A 608 -21.29 -11.32 -4.45
C ASN A 608 -22.72 -10.89 -4.81
N HIS A 609 -23.23 -9.83 -4.18
CA HIS A 609 -24.66 -9.48 -4.26
C HIS A 609 -24.95 -8.00 -4.43
N THR A 610 -23.92 -7.15 -4.55
CA THR A 610 -24.08 -5.71 -4.78
C THR A 610 -23.35 -5.31 -6.05
N ALA A 611 -24.09 -4.83 -7.06
CA ALA A 611 -23.57 -4.52 -8.40
C ALA A 611 -22.32 -3.61 -8.39
N PHE A 612 -22.29 -2.60 -7.50
CA PHE A 612 -21.14 -1.71 -7.36
C PHE A 612 -19.83 -2.43 -7.00
N PHE A 613 -19.91 -3.51 -6.22
CA PHE A 613 -18.74 -4.27 -5.77
C PHE A 613 -18.37 -5.42 -6.71
N GLN A 614 -19.20 -5.74 -7.71
CA GLN A 614 -18.91 -6.81 -8.65
C GLN A 614 -17.58 -6.56 -9.39
N GLY A 615 -16.75 -7.60 -9.46
CA GLY A 615 -15.43 -7.55 -10.10
C GLY A 615 -14.33 -6.86 -9.29
N LYS A 616 -14.65 -6.20 -8.16
CA LYS A 616 -13.62 -5.67 -7.25
C LYS A 616 -12.81 -6.80 -6.61
N PRO A 617 -11.50 -6.61 -6.36
CA PRO A 617 -10.57 -7.67 -5.96
C PRO A 617 -10.61 -7.95 -4.45
N THR A 618 -11.81 -8.06 -3.87
CA THR A 618 -12.03 -8.28 -2.44
C THR A 618 -13.39 -8.94 -2.20
N ALA A 619 -13.44 -9.81 -1.19
CA ALA A 619 -14.67 -10.41 -0.65
C ALA A 619 -15.19 -9.68 0.60
N ARG A 620 -14.61 -8.51 0.93
CA ARG A 620 -14.95 -7.75 2.14
C ARG A 620 -16.44 -7.40 2.19
N LEU A 621 -17.00 -7.54 3.39
CA LEU A 621 -18.38 -7.24 3.72
C LEU A 621 -18.48 -5.84 4.33
N LEU A 622 -19.40 -5.02 3.82
CA LEU A 622 -19.71 -3.69 4.38
C LEU A 622 -21.00 -3.77 5.22
N THR A 623 -20.89 -3.54 6.52
CA THR A 623 -22.00 -3.59 7.49
C THR A 623 -22.88 -2.34 7.49
N SER A 624 -22.38 -1.23 6.96
CA SER A 624 -23.08 0.04 6.83
C SER A 624 -22.52 0.86 5.67
N GLN A 625 -23.12 2.02 5.40
CA GLN A 625 -22.60 2.94 4.38
C GLN A 625 -21.13 3.35 4.63
N HIS A 626 -20.68 3.37 5.88
CA HIS A 626 -19.31 3.76 6.24
C HIS A 626 -18.79 3.01 7.49
N PRO A 627 -18.32 1.75 7.34
CA PRO A 627 -17.92 0.90 8.46
C PRO A 627 -16.83 1.48 9.37
N TYR A 628 -15.89 2.27 8.82
CA TYR A 628 -14.85 2.93 9.61
C TYR A 628 -15.43 3.86 10.68
N VAL A 629 -16.29 4.82 10.32
CA VAL A 629 -16.85 5.75 11.31
C VAL A 629 -17.90 5.07 12.19
N GLU A 630 -18.57 4.02 11.71
CA GLU A 630 -19.45 3.19 12.53
C GLU A 630 -18.68 2.53 13.69
N THR A 631 -17.53 1.92 13.41
CA THR A 631 -16.81 1.07 14.36
C THR A 631 -15.77 1.81 15.20
N LEU A 632 -15.04 2.77 14.61
CA LEU A 632 -13.90 3.43 15.25
C LEU A 632 -14.21 4.83 15.78
N VAL A 633 -15.28 5.47 15.30
CA VAL A 633 -15.78 6.74 15.86
C VAL A 633 -17.01 6.48 16.73
N GLY A 634 -18.04 5.84 16.18
CA GLY A 634 -19.22 5.40 16.92
C GLY A 634 -20.06 6.53 17.53
N ARG A 635 -20.93 6.16 18.48
CA ARG A 635 -21.77 7.13 19.21
C ARG A 635 -20.93 7.98 20.17
N PRO A 636 -21.29 9.26 20.39
CA PRO A 636 -22.51 9.94 19.94
C PRO A 636 -22.42 10.54 18.52
N HIS A 637 -21.25 10.55 17.89
CA HIS A 637 -21.03 11.16 16.58
C HIS A 637 -21.71 10.41 15.44
N VAL A 638 -21.79 9.08 15.52
CA VAL A 638 -22.28 8.22 14.44
C VAL A 638 -23.42 7.32 14.93
N TRP A 639 -24.51 7.31 14.17
CA TRP A 639 -25.71 6.53 14.41
C TRP A 639 -25.98 5.66 13.19
N THR A 640 -25.79 4.35 13.32
CA THR A 640 -26.16 3.39 12.28
C THR A 640 -27.57 2.85 12.55
N VAL A 641 -28.47 2.95 11.58
CA VAL A 641 -29.90 2.55 11.70
C VAL A 641 -30.34 1.70 10.52
N ASP A 642 -31.33 0.83 10.72
CA ASP A 642 -32.07 0.27 9.59
C ASP A 642 -32.91 1.39 8.95
N ALA A 643 -32.54 1.81 7.73
CA ALA A 643 -33.23 2.87 7.01
C ALA A 643 -34.65 2.47 6.57
N SER A 644 -35.00 1.18 6.65
CA SER A 644 -36.35 0.66 6.37
C SER A 644 -37.25 0.62 7.61
N ASP A 645 -36.70 0.77 8.82
CA ASP A 645 -37.47 0.87 10.07
C ASP A 645 -37.74 2.35 10.42
N PRO A 646 -38.93 2.90 10.12
CA PRO A 646 -39.25 4.29 10.41
C PRO A 646 -39.21 4.60 11.92
N ALA A 647 -39.48 3.61 12.78
CA ALA A 647 -39.47 3.82 14.22
C ALA A 647 -38.04 3.90 14.76
N GLU A 648 -37.10 3.09 14.25
CA GLU A 648 -35.67 3.21 14.58
C GLU A 648 -35.12 4.57 14.12
N VAL A 649 -35.42 4.97 12.88
CA VAL A 649 -35.00 6.27 12.31
C VAL A 649 -35.54 7.42 13.15
N ALA A 650 -36.83 7.45 13.44
CA ALA A 650 -37.46 8.51 14.23
C ALA A 650 -36.85 8.63 15.63
N ARG A 651 -36.57 7.50 16.30
CA ARG A 651 -35.91 7.47 17.62
C ARG A 651 -34.48 8.00 17.54
N ALA A 652 -33.71 7.62 16.52
CA ALA A 652 -32.34 8.08 16.34
C ALA A 652 -32.28 9.59 16.08
N VAL A 653 -33.11 10.10 15.17
CA VAL A 653 -33.20 11.54 14.88
C VAL A 653 -33.58 12.34 16.12
N ARG A 654 -34.56 11.85 16.90
CA ARG A 654 -34.95 12.49 18.17
C ARG A 654 -33.81 12.52 19.18
N ALA A 655 -33.09 11.41 19.33
CA ALA A 655 -31.95 11.34 20.24
C ALA A 655 -30.82 12.30 19.81
N ILE A 656 -30.54 12.38 18.51
CA ILE A 656 -29.55 13.29 17.94
C ILE A 656 -29.91 14.75 18.20
N ALA A 657 -31.17 15.14 17.99
CA ALA A 657 -31.64 16.51 18.20
C ALA A 657 -31.37 17.01 19.63
N HIS A 658 -31.47 16.12 20.63
CA HIS A 658 -31.23 16.43 22.04
C HIS A 658 -29.79 16.16 22.50
N SER A 659 -28.93 15.61 21.64
CA SER A 659 -27.53 15.33 21.98
C SER A 659 -26.63 16.52 21.69
N SER A 660 -25.48 16.61 22.36
CA SER A 660 -24.38 17.50 21.98
C SER A 660 -23.21 16.67 21.46
N VAL A 661 -22.71 17.01 20.27
CA VAL A 661 -21.55 16.36 19.66
C VAL A 661 -20.45 17.40 19.50
N THR A 662 -19.25 17.08 19.97
CA THR A 662 -18.07 17.93 19.77
C THR A 662 -17.44 17.64 18.43
N PRO A 663 -17.00 18.65 17.66
CA PRO A 663 -16.12 18.46 16.51
C PRO A 663 -15.01 17.45 16.80
N HIS A 664 -14.83 16.47 15.91
CA HIS A 664 -13.84 15.42 16.10
C HIS A 664 -13.21 15.01 14.77
N VAL A 665 -11.88 14.84 14.79
CA VAL A 665 -11.13 14.25 13.68
C VAL A 665 -10.18 13.22 14.27
N PRO A 666 -10.27 11.93 13.87
CA PRO A 666 -9.29 10.93 14.28
C PRO A 666 -7.88 11.35 13.84
N LEU A 667 -6.87 11.10 14.69
CA LEU A 667 -5.48 11.51 14.45
C LEU A 667 -4.99 11.10 13.06
N GLU A 668 -5.27 9.88 12.63
CA GLU A 668 -4.86 9.35 11.32
C GLU A 668 -5.46 10.06 10.10
N PHE A 669 -6.52 10.85 10.28
CA PHE A 669 -7.11 11.73 9.26
C PHE A 669 -6.75 13.21 9.46
N THR A 670 -5.78 13.53 10.33
CA THR A 670 -5.16 14.86 10.42
C THR A 670 -3.93 14.95 9.51
N ALA A 671 -3.48 16.17 9.22
CA ALA A 671 -2.23 16.39 8.47
C ALA A 671 -1.02 15.80 9.24
N GLU A 672 -1.00 15.92 10.56
CA GLU A 672 0.05 15.37 11.42
C GLU A 672 0.09 13.84 11.40
N GLY A 673 -1.07 13.19 11.62
CA GLY A 673 -1.16 11.73 11.56
C GLY A 673 -0.86 11.18 10.16
N THR A 674 -1.22 11.92 9.11
CA THR A 674 -0.86 11.54 7.73
C THR A 674 0.65 11.65 7.50
N LEU A 675 1.31 12.72 7.95
CA LEU A 675 2.76 12.84 7.87
C LEU A 675 3.46 11.72 8.65
N GLN A 676 3.04 11.45 9.88
CA GLN A 676 3.61 10.37 10.71
C GLN A 676 3.54 9.01 10.00
N ARG A 677 2.38 8.68 9.43
CA ARG A 677 2.14 7.42 8.73
C ARG A 677 2.97 7.30 7.46
N VAL A 678 2.93 8.32 6.61
CA VAL A 678 3.65 8.32 5.33
C VAL A 678 5.16 8.32 5.56
N ASP A 679 5.66 9.07 6.53
CA ASP A 679 7.08 9.07 6.92
C ASP A 679 7.52 7.66 7.38
N ALA A 680 6.75 7.01 8.25
CA ALA A 680 7.05 5.64 8.70
C ALA A 680 7.13 4.65 7.52
N TYR A 681 6.20 4.71 6.57
CA TYR A 681 6.26 3.87 5.37
C TYR A 681 7.50 4.16 4.51
N LEU A 682 7.83 5.43 4.30
CA LEU A 682 9.01 5.82 3.52
C LEU A 682 10.33 5.43 4.19
N ARG A 683 10.35 5.29 5.52
CA ARG A 683 11.54 4.86 6.26
C ARG A 683 11.67 3.35 6.32
N HIS A 684 10.58 2.65 6.58
CA HIS A 684 10.64 1.27 7.08
C HIS A 684 9.97 0.25 6.16
N GLN A 685 9.02 0.66 5.32
CA GLN A 685 8.33 -0.27 4.43
C GLN A 685 9.14 -0.50 3.16
N ASP A 686 9.99 -1.51 3.19
CA ASP A 686 10.82 -1.95 2.07
C ASP A 686 10.37 -3.33 1.54
N PHE A 687 10.25 -3.43 0.23
CA PHE A 687 9.89 -4.65 -0.50
C PHE A 687 10.99 -5.09 -1.47
N CYS A 688 12.07 -4.31 -1.59
CA CYS A 688 13.15 -4.53 -2.54
C CYS A 688 14.33 -5.27 -1.93
N ALA A 689 14.67 -5.01 -0.66
CA ALA A 689 15.77 -5.71 -0.01
C ALA A 689 15.39 -7.16 0.39
N PRO A 690 16.31 -8.13 0.26
CA PRO A 690 16.08 -9.50 0.71
C PRO A 690 15.72 -9.55 2.20
N GLY A 691 14.62 -10.21 2.55
CA GLY A 691 14.17 -10.35 3.94
C GLY A 691 13.53 -9.08 4.54
N ALA A 692 13.33 -8.01 3.77
CA ALA A 692 12.78 -6.75 4.26
C ALA A 692 11.40 -6.87 4.91
N LEU A 693 10.53 -7.75 4.40
CA LEU A 693 9.21 -8.05 4.98
C LEU A 693 9.28 -8.57 6.44
N ARG A 694 10.43 -9.08 6.88
CA ARG A 694 10.65 -9.52 8.27
C ARG A 694 11.23 -8.41 9.14
N ALA A 695 11.66 -7.29 8.57
CA ALA A 695 12.33 -6.23 9.32
C ALA A 695 11.32 -5.26 9.94
N TRP A 696 10.18 -5.02 9.29
CA TRP A 696 9.18 -4.07 9.76
C TRP A 696 7.75 -4.51 9.37
N PRO A 697 6.77 -4.47 10.30
CA PRO A 697 6.89 -4.08 11.72
C PRO A 697 7.85 -4.96 12.54
N PRO A 698 8.38 -4.49 13.69
CA PRO A 698 9.31 -5.27 14.49
C PRO A 698 8.63 -6.52 15.07
N HIS A 699 9.33 -7.64 15.10
CA HIS A 699 8.80 -8.92 15.62
C HIS A 699 8.27 -8.83 17.06
N SER A 700 8.71 -7.85 17.87
CA SER A 700 8.19 -7.59 19.23
C SER A 700 6.69 -7.28 19.25
N ALA A 701 6.15 -6.75 18.15
CA ALA A 701 4.74 -6.40 18.02
C ALA A 701 3.84 -7.63 17.75
N LEU A 702 4.41 -8.79 17.39
CA LEU A 702 3.62 -9.98 17.10
C LEU A 702 2.80 -10.43 18.32
N ARG A 703 1.49 -10.56 18.11
CA ARG A 703 0.52 -11.18 19.01
C ARG A 703 -0.18 -12.30 18.25
N ALA A 704 0.32 -13.52 18.39
CA ALA A 704 -0.26 -14.67 17.69
C ALA A 704 -1.58 -15.11 18.35
N VAL A 705 -2.61 -15.35 17.53
CA VAL A 705 -3.92 -15.80 17.98
C VAL A 705 -4.41 -16.95 17.12
N THR A 706 -5.30 -17.79 17.65
CA THR A 706 -5.93 -18.86 16.87
C THR A 706 -7.44 -18.63 16.78
N THR A 707 -8.04 -18.97 15.65
CA THR A 707 -9.50 -18.98 15.49
C THR A 707 -10.09 -20.31 15.97
N PRO A 708 -11.39 -20.36 16.29
CA PRO A 708 -12.08 -21.63 16.53
C PRO A 708 -11.92 -22.58 15.32
N SER A 709 -11.69 -23.86 15.59
CA SER A 709 -11.59 -24.90 14.56
C SER A 709 -12.92 -25.66 14.50
N ARG A 710 -13.46 -25.84 13.29
CA ARG A 710 -14.70 -26.60 13.07
C ARG A 710 -14.44 -28.08 13.37
N GLY A 711 -15.24 -28.69 14.26
CA GLY A 711 -15.32 -30.14 14.39
C GLY A 711 -16.13 -30.72 13.21
N GLU A 712 -15.71 -31.85 12.66
CA GLU A 712 -16.46 -32.56 11.62
C GLU A 712 -17.71 -33.28 12.16
N ASP A 713 -17.78 -33.49 13.48
CA ASP A 713 -18.90 -34.15 14.14
C ASP A 713 -20.05 -33.15 14.33
N GLY A 714 -20.86 -33.00 13.28
CA GLY A 714 -22.16 -32.37 13.40
C GLY A 714 -23.10 -33.26 14.21
N GLU A 715 -23.06 -33.15 15.54
CA GLU A 715 -24.14 -33.61 16.41
C GLU A 715 -24.19 -32.76 17.70
N ASP A 716 -25.32 -32.08 17.88
CA ASP A 716 -25.91 -31.65 19.16
C ASP A 716 -25.19 -30.60 20.04
N SER A 717 -24.64 -29.54 19.44
CA SER A 717 -24.71 -28.23 20.09
C SER A 717 -25.19 -27.18 19.10
N ALA A 718 -26.18 -26.38 19.52
CA ALA A 718 -26.88 -25.38 18.70
C ALA A 718 -26.00 -24.20 18.21
N GLU A 719 -24.68 -24.31 18.32
CA GLU A 719 -23.69 -23.32 17.89
C GLU A 719 -22.67 -23.98 16.95
N ALA A 720 -23.07 -24.19 15.69
CA ALA A 720 -22.11 -24.45 14.63
C ALA A 720 -21.11 -23.28 14.62
N ALA A 721 -19.87 -23.49 15.09
CA ALA A 721 -18.88 -22.44 15.23
C ALA A 721 -18.71 -21.71 13.88
N VAL A 722 -19.14 -20.44 13.84
CA VAL A 722 -19.01 -19.57 12.67
C VAL A 722 -17.53 -19.47 12.34
N ALA A 723 -17.14 -19.76 11.09
CA ALA A 723 -15.76 -19.61 10.66
C ALA A 723 -15.33 -18.14 10.87
N VAL A 724 -14.19 -17.93 11.53
CA VAL A 724 -13.68 -16.60 11.88
C VAL A 724 -12.43 -16.30 11.06
N SER A 725 -12.34 -15.08 10.49
CA SER A 725 -11.15 -14.63 9.77
C SER A 725 -10.05 -14.14 10.73
N CYS A 726 -8.83 -13.95 10.23
CA CYS A 726 -7.79 -13.31 11.06
C CYS A 726 -8.07 -11.83 11.33
N VAL A 727 -8.78 -11.14 10.43
CA VAL A 727 -9.27 -9.78 10.66
C VAL A 727 -10.12 -9.74 11.93
N ASP A 728 -11.15 -10.58 11.99
CA ASP A 728 -12.10 -10.62 13.11
C ASP A 728 -11.45 -11.11 14.40
N ALA A 729 -10.58 -12.12 14.32
CA ALA A 729 -9.93 -12.70 15.49
C ALA A 729 -8.93 -11.76 16.17
N CYS A 730 -8.27 -10.90 15.39
CA CYS A 730 -7.43 -9.83 15.93
C CYS A 730 -8.30 -8.69 16.48
N ALA A 731 -9.32 -8.26 15.74
CA ALA A 731 -10.23 -7.18 16.16
C ALA A 731 -10.93 -7.51 17.49
N ALA A 732 -11.38 -8.77 17.67
CA ALA A 732 -11.99 -9.24 18.91
C ALA A 732 -11.08 -9.15 20.15
N ARG A 733 -9.76 -9.05 19.94
CA ARG A 733 -8.77 -8.83 21.01
C ARG A 733 -8.27 -7.39 21.10
N GLY A 734 -8.88 -6.46 20.36
CA GLY A 734 -8.43 -5.07 20.31
C GLY A 734 -7.13 -4.87 19.54
N TRP A 735 -6.83 -5.76 18.58
CA TRP A 735 -5.63 -5.73 17.74
C TRP A 735 -6.00 -5.66 16.25
N VAL A 736 -5.01 -5.42 15.40
CA VAL A 736 -5.14 -5.52 13.94
C VAL A 736 -4.33 -6.70 13.42
N CYS A 737 -4.79 -7.36 12.36
CA CYS A 737 -4.01 -8.42 11.71
C CYS A 737 -2.79 -7.81 11.01
N GLU A 738 -1.64 -8.47 11.11
CA GLU A 738 -0.37 -8.03 10.50
C GLU A 738 0.18 -9.11 9.56
N PRO A 739 -0.03 -8.98 8.24
CA PRO A 739 0.29 -10.04 7.30
C PRO A 739 1.80 -10.31 7.17
N ALA A 740 2.66 -9.33 7.47
CA ALA A 740 4.12 -9.51 7.43
C ALA A 740 4.61 -10.62 8.38
N PHE A 741 3.87 -10.88 9.46
CA PHE A 741 4.24 -11.89 10.47
C PHE A 741 3.75 -13.30 10.18
N PHE A 742 2.97 -13.54 9.12
CA PHE A 742 2.54 -14.91 8.80
C PHE A 742 3.73 -15.86 8.61
N GLN A 743 4.82 -15.38 8.02
CA GLN A 743 6.04 -16.17 7.84
C GLN A 743 6.63 -16.68 9.17
N LEU A 744 6.45 -15.93 10.27
CA LEU A 744 6.92 -16.31 11.60
C LEU A 744 6.06 -17.41 12.24
N LEU A 745 4.81 -17.52 11.78
CA LEU A 745 3.82 -18.50 12.25
C LEU A 745 3.70 -19.72 11.34
N ASN A 746 4.39 -19.74 10.20
CA ASN A 746 4.31 -20.79 9.19
C ASN A 746 5.38 -21.87 9.37
N SER A 747 5.46 -22.49 10.55
CA SER A 747 6.39 -23.60 10.82
C SER A 747 5.86 -24.54 11.90
N PRO A 748 6.27 -25.83 11.91
CA PRO A 748 5.85 -26.78 12.95
C PRO A 748 6.21 -26.30 14.37
N GLY A 749 7.39 -25.69 14.52
CA GLY A 749 7.83 -25.12 15.79
C GLY A 749 6.95 -23.96 16.25
N ALA A 750 6.44 -23.13 15.34
CA ALA A 750 5.51 -22.06 15.69
C ALA A 750 4.14 -22.62 16.12
N LEU A 751 3.62 -23.61 15.40
CA LEU A 751 2.36 -24.27 15.76
C LEU A 751 2.44 -24.93 17.14
N ASN A 752 3.53 -25.63 17.44
CA ASN A 752 3.77 -26.25 18.75
C ASN A 752 3.82 -25.21 19.89
N ARG A 753 4.46 -24.05 19.67
CA ARG A 753 4.48 -22.95 20.67
C ARG A 753 3.10 -22.36 20.94
N LEU A 754 2.17 -22.48 19.99
CA LEU A 754 0.77 -22.08 20.15
C LEU A 754 -0.10 -23.20 20.75
N GLY A 755 0.49 -24.32 21.17
CA GLY A 755 -0.23 -25.46 21.73
C GLY A 755 -1.07 -26.20 20.69
N ILE A 756 -0.78 -26.03 19.40
CA ILE A 756 -1.47 -26.73 18.32
C ILE A 756 -0.76 -28.06 18.08
N ARG A 757 -1.46 -29.16 18.35
CA ARG A 757 -0.94 -30.50 18.09
C ARG A 757 -1.17 -30.87 16.61
N CYS A 758 -0.08 -31.24 15.95
CA CYS A 758 -0.06 -31.63 14.54
C CYS A 758 0.51 -33.05 14.40
N ASP A 759 -0.38 -34.04 14.29
CA ASP A 759 -0.01 -35.44 14.02
C ASP A 759 0.24 -35.64 12.50
N ALA A 760 -0.43 -34.86 11.65
CA ALA A 760 -0.16 -34.76 10.23
C ALA A 760 0.04 -33.29 9.80
N LEU A 761 1.04 -33.06 8.96
CA LEU A 761 1.43 -31.75 8.45
C LEU A 761 1.41 -31.77 6.92
N GLU A 762 0.65 -30.85 6.34
CA GLU A 762 0.54 -30.68 4.89
C GLU A 762 0.99 -29.29 4.49
N GLU A 763 1.71 -29.20 3.37
CA GLU A 763 2.13 -27.93 2.81
C GLU A 763 1.46 -27.71 1.46
N GLY A 764 0.77 -26.59 1.30
CA GLY A 764 0.03 -26.28 0.08
C GLY A 764 -0.16 -24.79 -0.16
N GLU A 765 -0.84 -24.48 -1.26
CA GLU A 765 -1.12 -23.12 -1.71
C GLU A 765 -2.59 -22.77 -1.45
N SER A 766 -2.85 -22.01 -0.39
CA SER A 766 -4.19 -21.54 -0.06
C SER A 766 -4.14 -20.23 0.71
N HIS A 767 -4.99 -19.27 0.37
CA HIS A 767 -5.05 -18.00 1.11
C HIS A 767 -5.49 -18.15 2.58
N LEU A 768 -5.97 -19.34 2.94
CA LEU A 768 -6.46 -19.66 4.29
C LEU A 768 -5.36 -20.19 5.21
N TYR A 769 -4.16 -20.49 4.69
CA TYR A 769 -3.02 -21.03 5.44
C TYR A 769 -2.17 -19.92 6.08
N PRO A 770 -1.56 -20.15 7.26
CA PRO A 770 -1.52 -21.41 8.03
C PRO A 770 -2.81 -21.72 8.79
N ALA A 771 -3.20 -23.00 8.80
CA ALA A 771 -4.45 -23.48 9.39
C ALA A 771 -4.28 -24.83 10.10
N PHE A 772 -5.31 -25.24 10.85
CA PHE A 772 -5.37 -26.50 11.57
C PHE A 772 -6.82 -27.01 11.76
N LEU A 773 -6.95 -28.33 11.74
CA LEU A 773 -8.13 -29.08 12.10
C LEU A 773 -7.90 -29.74 13.45
N ARG A 774 -8.56 -29.22 14.49
CA ARG A 774 -8.29 -29.66 15.87
C ARG A 774 -8.73 -31.11 16.11
N SER A 775 -9.84 -31.55 15.53
CA SER A 775 -10.35 -32.92 15.68
C SER A 775 -9.41 -33.97 15.06
N GLN A 776 -8.83 -33.65 13.90
CA GLN A 776 -7.95 -34.57 13.15
C GLN A 776 -6.47 -34.40 13.49
N HIS A 777 -6.11 -33.44 14.34
CA HIS A 777 -4.71 -33.07 14.61
C HIS A 777 -3.92 -32.83 13.31
N ARG A 778 -4.58 -32.25 12.29
CA ARG A 778 -3.98 -31.93 10.99
C ARG A 778 -3.67 -30.45 10.91
N CYS A 779 -2.50 -30.13 10.38
CA CYS A 779 -2.02 -28.77 10.23
C CYS A 779 -1.59 -28.50 8.79
N PHE A 780 -1.81 -27.27 8.36
CA PHE A 780 -1.55 -26.81 7.00
C PHE A 780 -0.61 -25.62 7.02
N LEU A 781 0.50 -25.71 6.29
CA LEU A 781 1.45 -24.63 6.09
C LEU A 781 1.33 -24.08 4.66
N GLN A 782 1.59 -22.78 4.54
CA GLN A 782 1.63 -22.07 3.27
C GLN A 782 2.92 -22.35 2.51
N LYS A 783 2.82 -22.63 1.21
CA LYS A 783 3.95 -22.70 0.27
C LYS A 783 4.18 -21.43 -0.53
N GLU A 784 3.13 -20.69 -0.85
CA GLU A 784 3.18 -19.48 -1.68
C GLU A 784 3.04 -18.23 -0.78
N PRO A 785 4.12 -17.48 -0.51
CA PRO A 785 4.09 -16.34 0.40
C PRO A 785 3.11 -15.23 0.00
N LEU A 786 2.84 -15.06 -1.30
CA LEU A 786 1.86 -14.06 -1.76
C LEU A 786 0.41 -14.40 -1.41
N LEU A 787 0.15 -15.61 -0.91
CA LEU A 787 -1.18 -16.04 -0.45
C LEU A 787 -1.37 -15.89 1.06
N PHE A 788 -0.39 -15.44 1.83
CA PHE A 788 -0.67 -15.10 3.23
C PHE A 788 -1.76 -14.02 3.31
N SER A 789 -2.84 -14.28 4.05
CA SER A 789 -4.01 -13.40 4.07
C SER A 789 -4.65 -13.28 5.44
N CYS A 790 -4.90 -12.05 5.86
CA CYS A 790 -5.77 -11.73 6.99
C CYS A 790 -7.23 -12.07 6.68
N ALA A 791 -7.67 -11.80 5.45
CA ALA A 791 -9.00 -12.16 4.96
C ALA A 791 -9.20 -13.68 4.84
N GLY A 792 -10.45 -14.09 4.69
CA GLY A 792 -10.85 -15.49 4.58
C GLY A 792 -11.08 -16.17 5.93
N ALA A 793 -12.23 -16.83 6.03
CA ALA A 793 -12.65 -17.61 7.18
C ALA A 793 -12.76 -19.09 6.78
N ALA A 794 -12.19 -19.99 7.58
CA ALA A 794 -12.08 -21.40 7.24
C ALA A 794 -12.07 -22.29 8.50
N TRP A 795 -11.31 -23.39 8.45
CA TRP A 795 -10.84 -24.15 9.61
C TRP A 795 -10.16 -23.25 10.65
N GLY A 796 -9.68 -23.84 11.76
CA GLY A 796 -8.90 -23.09 12.74
C GLY A 796 -7.70 -22.43 12.06
N ARG A 797 -7.60 -21.11 12.10
CA ARG A 797 -6.54 -20.32 11.47
C ARG A 797 -5.53 -19.89 12.53
N VAL A 798 -4.28 -19.79 12.12
CA VAL A 798 -3.22 -19.18 12.92
C VAL A 798 -3.00 -17.76 12.43
N CYS A 799 -3.32 -16.79 13.27
CA CYS A 799 -3.47 -15.40 12.90
C CYS A 799 -2.40 -14.53 13.57
N PRO A 800 -1.58 -13.82 12.80
CA PRO A 800 -0.68 -12.81 13.31
C PRO A 800 -1.43 -11.51 13.56
N CYS A 801 -1.48 -11.05 14.81
CA CYS A 801 -1.96 -9.73 15.15
C CYS A 801 -0.80 -8.83 15.59
N ARG A 802 -1.06 -7.53 15.65
CA ARG A 802 -0.23 -6.53 16.32
C ARG A 802 -1.08 -5.49 17.03
N ASP A 803 -0.46 -4.83 18.00
CA ASP A 803 -0.97 -3.59 18.59
C ASP A 803 -0.90 -2.42 17.60
N PHE A 804 -1.54 -1.30 17.97
CA PHE A 804 -1.52 -0.07 17.21
C PHE A 804 -1.56 1.16 18.12
N LEU A 805 -1.02 2.28 17.64
CA LEU A 805 -1.08 3.58 18.30
C LEU A 805 -2.52 4.09 18.29
N LYS A 806 -2.98 4.64 19.42
CA LYS A 806 -4.35 5.17 19.53
C LYS A 806 -4.62 6.23 18.47
N GLY A 807 -5.63 6.00 17.64
CA GLY A 807 -6.00 6.89 16.54
C GLY A 807 -5.08 6.81 15.32
N GLN A 808 -4.16 5.84 15.26
CA GLN A 808 -3.27 5.56 14.13
C GLN A 808 -3.11 4.04 13.94
N LEU A 809 -4.09 3.42 13.26
CA LEU A 809 -4.15 1.96 13.09
C LEU A 809 -2.98 1.39 12.28
N ALA A 810 -2.40 2.22 11.40
CA ALA A 810 -1.29 1.85 10.53
C ALA A 810 0.00 1.49 11.28
N LEU A 811 0.20 1.98 12.51
CA LEU A 811 1.47 1.91 13.21
C LEU A 811 1.32 1.24 14.58
N CYS A 812 2.17 0.26 14.88
CA CYS A 812 2.36 -0.30 16.22
C CYS A 812 3.13 0.65 17.15
N HIS A 813 3.15 0.36 18.45
CA HIS A 813 3.89 1.20 19.42
C HIS A 813 5.40 1.24 19.11
N ASP A 814 5.97 0.14 18.60
CA ASP A 814 7.39 0.02 18.27
C ASP A 814 7.72 0.35 16.79
N CYS A 815 6.77 0.91 16.04
CA CYS A 815 6.89 1.06 14.58
C CYS A 815 7.63 2.35 14.13
N LEU A 816 8.00 3.23 15.06
CA LEU A 816 8.59 4.56 14.83
C LEU A 816 10.10 4.66 15.20
#